data_AF-A0A8E2KX35-F1
#
_entry.id   AF-A0A8E2KX35-F1
#
_cell.length_a   1.000
_cell.length_b   1.000
_cell.length_c   1.000
_cell.angle_alpha   90.00
_cell.angle_beta   90.00
_cell.angle_gamma   90.00
#
_symmetry.space_group_name_H-M   'P 1'
#
loop_
_entity.id
_entity.type
_entity.pdbx_description
1 polymer ?
#
loop_
_entity_poly.entity_id
_entity_poly.type
_entity_poly.pdbx_seq_one_letter_code
_entity_poly.pdbx_strand_id
1 'polypeptide(L)'
;MQISRIALGAALVLQMGAPLCAQTAPAAKPDLQSLFNAATDAWVNNDCVKALPIFAQLADDPRIRPGTLPYAAIAVRRGDCLIAIGQTAQGELMVQQGLPQLTRAGEEFANEVVRVEQRLGNLAAARWDHDTALAHYKAALALLKGQERSQTLMWLAQLTSFDSGNQALDTVEEGYALASAEAKPDKHAQAMWQMMKGRILLNHGRVKEGRAALEQALKLSPGTNGRLSVEEALLRADLAQAAMLTKDRETAYSFMAASGAGRLEKSLFTKAGQMEPPMCGPDTGLEPEDRAVVEFTISGQGQVESARTVYANGSYAKASAFARAVQQWVWPREDAARIPEFFRIATRVEIVCTRAEGTGGISALNPLLTRFSQWAPASDGLPWSRWLAAAEAAQKAGKEDAELAALVRLALVDLRGAQDRQASIERGLVLARGGSRAIPAEAAHAALVLLESSRPQTGHKGEDSERVAMDQLLALADDPALAQDALAQDTALLIGAPARARSSQAERIQVALIRVAQDQRLAEHHPLRQFAQLRLANEAARSGDLDKAGQWFATTGLTQEQCALIGPRPALTNSNSAPSHFPTEALRYGFEGWARTEFDIQADGHTAQVRTVIAYPPFVFTDAARDMFTGVRYQSSYRPERGAACSASSDFVRFVIPGNINTVKVIKPKS
;
A
#
# COMPACT_ATOMS: atom_id res chain seq x y z
N MET A 1 -18.63 -33.72 -15.26
CA MET A 1 -19.95 -34.24 -15.67
C MET A 1 -19.79 -34.80 -17.08
N GLN A 2 -19.59 -36.12 -17.17
CA GLN A 2 -19.51 -36.88 -18.43
C GLN A 2 -20.93 -37.21 -18.90
N ILE A 3 -21.22 -37.07 -20.20
CA ILE A 3 -22.29 -37.83 -20.85
C ILE A 3 -21.80 -38.27 -22.24
N SER A 4 -21.68 -39.59 -22.39
CA SER A 4 -21.50 -40.33 -23.63
C SER A 4 -22.85 -40.87 -24.13
N ARG A 5 -23.07 -40.93 -25.46
CA ARG A 5 -23.91 -41.92 -26.20
C ARG A 5 -23.40 -41.93 -27.67
N ILE A 6 -22.74 -42.97 -28.21
CA ILE A 6 -23.23 -44.28 -28.75
C ILE A 6 -24.34 -44.06 -29.80
N ALA A 7 -24.08 -44.06 -31.13
CA ALA A 7 -23.69 -45.11 -32.10
C ALA A 7 -24.84 -46.04 -32.54
N LEU A 8 -25.15 -46.06 -33.85
CA LEU A 8 -25.23 -47.24 -34.74
C LEU A 8 -25.73 -46.84 -36.15
N GLY A 9 -25.12 -47.40 -37.22
CA GLY A 9 -25.70 -47.31 -38.56
C GLY A 9 -24.81 -47.79 -39.71
N ALA A 10 -24.87 -49.11 -39.97
CA ALA A 10 -24.66 -49.80 -41.25
C ALA A 10 -23.25 -49.84 -41.90
N ALA A 11 -22.74 -51.08 -41.99
CA ALA A 11 -21.63 -51.48 -42.83
C ALA A 11 -22.09 -51.69 -44.28
N LEU A 12 -21.30 -51.20 -45.24
CA LEU A 12 -21.24 -51.69 -46.61
C LEU A 12 -19.77 -51.90 -46.97
N VAL A 13 -19.41 -53.15 -47.23
CA VAL A 13 -18.06 -53.58 -47.65
C VAL A 13 -18.12 -53.88 -49.14
N LEU A 14 -17.24 -53.24 -49.92
CA LEU A 14 -16.55 -53.72 -51.14
C LEU A 14 -16.34 -52.57 -52.13
N GLN A 15 -15.11 -52.06 -52.21
CA GLN A 15 -14.23 -52.35 -53.35
C GLN A 15 -12.81 -51.85 -53.07
N MET A 16 -11.88 -52.80 -53.14
CA MET A 16 -10.44 -52.57 -53.08
C MET A 16 -10.00 -51.80 -54.32
N GLY A 17 -9.73 -50.51 -54.15
CA GLY A 17 -8.78 -49.78 -54.98
C GLY A 17 -7.69 -49.29 -54.04
N ALA A 18 -6.49 -49.85 -54.14
CA ALA A 18 -5.33 -49.36 -53.40
C ALA A 18 -5.09 -47.90 -53.79
N PRO A 19 -5.25 -46.92 -52.88
CA PRO A 19 -4.67 -45.62 -53.11
C PRO A 19 -3.18 -45.83 -52.99
N LEU A 20 -2.46 -45.68 -54.11
CA LEU A 20 -1.07 -45.31 -54.10
C LEU A 20 -0.85 -44.34 -52.95
N CYS A 21 0.11 -44.65 -52.08
CA CYS A 21 0.65 -43.70 -51.12
C CYS A 21 1.07 -42.44 -51.90
N ALA A 22 0.16 -41.48 -52.04
CA ALA A 22 0.52 -40.10 -52.26
C ALA A 22 1.30 -39.74 -51.00
N GLN A 23 2.62 -39.81 -51.10
CA GLN A 23 3.50 -39.12 -50.18
C GLN A 23 2.98 -37.70 -50.15
N THR A 24 2.27 -37.34 -49.08
CA THR A 24 1.97 -35.96 -48.78
C THR A 24 3.32 -35.28 -48.71
N ALA A 25 3.66 -34.54 -49.78
CA ALA A 25 4.83 -33.69 -49.77
C ALA A 25 4.78 -32.91 -48.45
N PRO A 26 5.85 -32.88 -47.65
CA PRO A 26 5.85 -32.14 -46.41
C PRO A 26 5.39 -30.73 -46.72
N ALA A 27 4.36 -30.25 -46.02
CA ALA A 27 3.83 -28.91 -46.20
C ALA A 27 5.00 -27.94 -46.28
N ALA A 28 5.09 -27.20 -47.39
CA ALA A 28 6.17 -26.26 -47.62
C ALA A 28 6.33 -25.40 -46.37
N LYS A 29 7.56 -25.30 -45.83
CA LYS A 29 7.82 -24.45 -44.66
C LYS A 29 7.25 -23.06 -44.98
N PRO A 30 6.41 -22.48 -44.10
CA PRO A 30 5.83 -21.17 -44.36
C PRO A 30 6.96 -20.17 -44.64
N ASP A 31 6.81 -19.38 -45.70
CA ASP A 31 7.77 -18.35 -46.04
C ASP A 31 7.80 -17.24 -44.96
N LEU A 32 8.88 -16.44 -44.93
CA LEU A 32 9.06 -15.42 -43.89
C LEU A 32 7.93 -14.38 -43.86
N GLN A 33 7.36 -14.07 -45.02
CA GLN A 33 6.28 -13.09 -45.13
C GLN A 33 5.00 -13.63 -44.49
N SER A 34 4.68 -14.90 -44.73
CA SER A 34 3.56 -15.61 -44.12
C SER A 34 3.70 -15.69 -42.60
N LEU A 35 4.90 -15.99 -42.09
CA LEU A 35 5.19 -15.97 -40.66
C LEU A 35 5.05 -14.56 -40.06
N PHE A 36 5.59 -13.54 -40.73
CA PHE A 36 5.49 -12.15 -40.30
C PHE A 36 4.04 -11.67 -40.26
N ASN A 37 3.25 -11.97 -41.29
CA ASN A 37 1.83 -11.63 -41.33
C ASN A 37 1.06 -12.34 -40.22
N ALA A 38 1.29 -13.65 -40.03
CA ALA A 38 0.63 -14.41 -38.96
C ALA A 38 0.96 -13.90 -37.55
N ALA A 39 2.22 -13.49 -37.30
CA ALA A 39 2.63 -12.88 -36.04
C ALA A 39 2.00 -11.50 -35.84
N THR A 40 1.93 -10.72 -36.92
CA THR A 40 1.33 -9.38 -36.92
C THR A 40 -0.17 -9.46 -36.66
N ASP A 41 -0.88 -10.38 -37.31
CA ASP A 41 -2.30 -10.61 -37.09
C ASP A 41 -2.56 -11.02 -35.64
N ALA A 42 -1.72 -11.90 -35.08
CA ALA A 42 -1.80 -12.26 -33.67
C ALA A 42 -1.59 -11.04 -32.75
N TRP A 43 -0.60 -10.19 -33.06
CA TRP A 43 -0.31 -8.96 -32.33
C TRP A 43 -1.45 -7.92 -32.41
N VAL A 44 -2.01 -7.67 -33.60
CA VAL A 44 -3.16 -6.77 -33.79
C VAL A 44 -4.36 -7.23 -32.97
N ASN A 45 -4.57 -8.55 -32.88
CA ASN A 45 -5.63 -9.16 -32.07
C ASN A 45 -5.29 -9.27 -30.57
N ASN A 46 -4.15 -8.72 -30.12
CA ASN A 46 -3.59 -8.84 -28.77
C ASN A 46 -3.36 -10.30 -28.30
N ASP A 47 -3.28 -11.27 -29.22
CA ASP A 47 -2.92 -12.66 -28.95
C ASP A 47 -1.40 -12.80 -28.81
N CYS A 48 -0.89 -12.28 -27.69
CA CYS A 48 0.54 -12.27 -27.39
C CYS A 48 1.11 -13.69 -27.22
N VAL A 49 0.27 -14.64 -26.76
CA VAL A 49 0.67 -16.04 -26.60
C VAL A 49 1.03 -16.67 -27.94
N LYS A 50 0.25 -16.37 -28.99
CA LYS A 50 0.53 -16.82 -30.36
C LYS A 50 1.62 -16.00 -31.04
N ALA A 51 1.65 -14.69 -30.83
CA ALA A 51 2.58 -13.79 -31.54
C ALA A 51 4.05 -13.98 -31.12
N LEU A 52 4.32 -14.10 -29.81
CA LEU A 52 5.67 -14.17 -29.25
C LEU A 52 6.56 -15.28 -29.83
N PRO A 53 6.14 -16.56 -29.90
CA PRO A 53 7.00 -17.60 -30.45
C PRO A 53 7.32 -17.37 -31.94
N ILE A 54 6.38 -16.81 -32.71
CA ILE A 54 6.59 -16.52 -34.13
C ILE A 54 7.57 -15.34 -34.30
N PHE A 55 7.42 -14.27 -33.51
CA PHE A 55 8.38 -13.16 -33.53
C PHE A 55 9.77 -13.56 -33.03
N ALA A 56 9.88 -14.50 -32.08
CA ALA A 56 11.17 -15.06 -31.68
C ALA A 56 11.84 -15.80 -32.84
N GLN A 57 11.08 -16.67 -33.54
CA GLN A 57 11.57 -17.36 -34.73
C GLN A 57 12.03 -16.39 -35.83
N LEU A 58 11.26 -15.32 -36.08
CA LEU A 58 11.62 -14.31 -37.08
C LEU A 58 12.88 -13.53 -36.67
N ALA A 59 13.03 -13.18 -35.39
CA ALA A 59 14.19 -12.45 -34.88
C ALA A 59 15.50 -13.26 -35.00
N ASP A 60 15.42 -14.59 -34.96
CA ASP A 60 16.59 -15.48 -35.09
C ASP A 60 16.94 -15.82 -36.56
N ASP A 61 16.10 -15.42 -37.52
CA ASP A 61 16.37 -15.69 -38.94
C ASP A 61 17.48 -14.76 -39.48
N PRO A 62 18.58 -15.30 -40.06
CA PRO A 62 19.73 -14.50 -40.49
C PRO A 62 19.41 -13.52 -41.65
N ARG A 63 18.25 -13.67 -42.30
CA ARG A 63 17.78 -12.73 -43.34
C ARG A 63 17.23 -11.44 -42.74
N ILE A 64 16.86 -11.42 -41.46
CA ILE A 64 16.36 -10.25 -40.75
C ILE A 64 17.52 -9.60 -39.99
N ARG A 65 18.10 -8.55 -40.57
CA ARG A 65 19.31 -7.90 -40.03
C ARG A 65 18.96 -6.79 -39.03
N PRO A 66 19.70 -6.65 -37.92
CA PRO A 66 19.59 -5.50 -37.01
C PRO A 66 19.68 -4.17 -37.77
N GLY A 67 18.86 -3.20 -37.38
CA GLY A 67 18.80 -1.87 -38.00
C GLY A 67 18.04 -1.79 -39.33
N THR A 68 17.39 -2.88 -39.77
CA THR A 68 16.46 -2.87 -40.92
C THR A 68 15.02 -2.64 -40.48
N LEU A 69 14.17 -2.15 -41.38
CA LEU A 69 12.76 -1.88 -41.07
C LEU A 69 11.99 -3.14 -40.62
N PRO A 70 12.17 -4.33 -41.24
CA PRO A 70 11.57 -5.57 -40.73
C PRO A 70 12.04 -5.92 -39.31
N TYR A 71 13.33 -5.73 -39.01
CA TYR A 71 13.86 -5.95 -37.66
C TYR A 71 13.22 -5.01 -36.64
N ALA A 72 13.09 -3.72 -36.97
CA ALA A 72 12.44 -2.74 -36.11
C ALA A 72 10.97 -3.08 -35.84
N ALA A 73 10.21 -3.46 -36.86
CA ALA A 73 8.81 -3.86 -36.70
C ALA A 73 8.68 -5.12 -35.82
N ILE A 74 9.55 -6.11 -36.00
CA ILE A 74 9.58 -7.31 -35.14
C ILE A 74 9.92 -6.92 -33.70
N ALA A 75 10.94 -6.09 -33.49
CA ALA A 75 11.35 -5.65 -32.15
C ALA A 75 10.22 -4.90 -31.43
N VAL A 76 9.54 -3.97 -32.10
CA VAL A 76 8.44 -3.20 -31.52
C VAL A 76 7.24 -4.08 -31.18
N ARG A 77 6.76 -4.93 -32.11
CA ARG A 77 5.59 -5.79 -31.89
C ARG A 77 5.85 -6.85 -30.83
N ARG A 78 7.03 -7.48 -30.87
CA ARG A 78 7.46 -8.44 -29.85
C ARG A 78 7.60 -7.76 -28.49
N GLY A 79 8.25 -6.59 -28.46
CA GLY A 79 8.44 -5.82 -27.24
C GLY A 79 7.13 -5.42 -26.59
N ASP A 80 6.17 -4.95 -27.39
CA ASP A 80 4.82 -4.65 -26.91
C ASP A 80 4.09 -5.89 -26.35
N CYS A 81 4.17 -7.04 -27.01
CA CYS A 81 3.64 -8.29 -26.47
C CYS A 81 4.30 -8.67 -25.14
N LEU A 82 5.62 -8.51 -25.02
CA LEU A 82 6.36 -8.79 -23.78
C LEU A 82 5.88 -7.87 -22.64
N ILE A 83 5.66 -6.58 -22.92
CA ILE A 83 5.07 -5.65 -21.96
C ILE A 83 3.66 -6.13 -21.54
N ALA A 84 2.83 -6.55 -22.51
CA ALA A 84 1.45 -6.99 -22.25
C ALA A 84 1.37 -8.19 -21.30
N ILE A 85 2.36 -9.08 -21.32
CA ILE A 85 2.42 -10.27 -20.44
C ILE A 85 3.26 -10.06 -19.17
N GLY A 86 3.67 -8.82 -18.88
CA GLY A 86 4.41 -8.47 -17.66
C GLY A 86 5.94 -8.63 -17.74
N GLN A 87 6.50 -8.98 -18.90
CA GLN A 87 7.95 -8.94 -19.16
C GLN A 87 8.40 -7.52 -19.55
N THR A 88 8.02 -6.55 -18.72
CA THR A 88 8.07 -5.12 -19.03
C THR A 88 9.46 -4.62 -19.40
N ALA A 89 10.49 -4.92 -18.60
CA ALA A 89 11.84 -4.41 -18.84
C ALA A 89 12.44 -4.89 -20.17
N GLN A 90 12.24 -6.18 -20.49
CA GLN A 90 12.69 -6.74 -21.77
C GLN A 90 11.90 -6.14 -22.93
N GLY A 91 10.58 -6.07 -22.78
CA GLY A 91 9.72 -5.54 -23.84
C GLY A 91 9.98 -4.06 -24.14
N GLU A 92 10.17 -3.24 -23.11
CA GLU A 92 10.50 -1.83 -23.23
C GLU A 92 11.80 -1.60 -23.99
N LEU A 93 12.86 -2.35 -23.66
CA LEU A 93 14.14 -2.28 -24.37
C LEU A 93 13.97 -2.56 -25.87
N MET A 94 13.17 -3.57 -26.22
CA MET A 94 12.91 -3.92 -27.62
C MET A 94 12.12 -2.85 -28.35
N VAL A 95 11.09 -2.28 -27.71
CA VAL A 95 10.31 -1.17 -28.28
C VAL A 95 11.23 0.03 -28.54
N GLN A 96 12.04 0.42 -27.55
CA GLN A 96 12.97 1.56 -27.66
C GLN A 96 14.00 1.38 -28.79
N GLN A 97 14.44 0.15 -29.08
CA GLN A 97 15.36 -0.14 -30.17
C GLN A 97 14.73 0.05 -31.56
N GLY A 98 13.48 -0.37 -31.76
CA GLY A 98 12.83 -0.32 -33.07
C GLY A 98 12.07 0.98 -33.36
N LEU A 99 11.56 1.64 -32.33
CA LEU A 99 10.69 2.81 -32.45
C LEU A 99 11.28 3.94 -33.32
N PRO A 100 12.55 4.38 -33.16
CA PRO A 100 13.11 5.45 -34.00
C PRO A 100 13.14 5.15 -35.49
N GLN A 101 13.17 3.86 -35.87
CA GLN A 101 13.13 3.44 -37.27
C GLN A 101 11.70 3.42 -37.82
N LEU A 102 10.72 2.98 -37.03
CA LEU A 102 9.31 3.04 -37.41
C LEU A 102 8.84 4.50 -37.55
N THR A 103 9.22 5.38 -36.63
CA THR A 103 8.88 6.80 -36.71
C THR A 103 9.43 7.45 -37.99
N ARG A 104 10.65 7.11 -38.40
CA ARG A 104 11.25 7.61 -39.66
C ARG A 104 10.59 7.03 -40.92
N ALA A 105 9.96 5.87 -40.83
CA ALA A 105 9.26 5.24 -41.95
C ALA A 105 7.93 5.94 -42.30
N GLY A 106 7.39 6.79 -41.42
CA GLY A 106 6.27 7.68 -41.71
C GLY A 106 4.90 7.02 -41.57
N GLU A 107 3.93 7.48 -42.38
CA GLU A 107 2.50 7.20 -42.20
C GLU A 107 2.14 5.71 -42.17
N GLU A 108 2.89 4.85 -42.87
CA GLU A 108 2.66 3.40 -42.91
C GLU A 108 2.69 2.76 -41.50
N PHE A 109 3.49 3.32 -40.58
CA PHE A 109 3.65 2.82 -39.21
C PHE A 109 2.99 3.71 -38.16
N ALA A 110 2.24 4.75 -38.54
CA ALA A 110 1.71 5.74 -37.61
C ALA A 110 0.87 5.10 -36.48
N ASN A 111 -0.03 4.17 -36.81
CA ASN A 111 -0.85 3.48 -35.81
C ASN A 111 -0.03 2.62 -34.85
N GLU A 112 1.04 1.98 -35.34
CA GLU A 112 1.94 1.18 -34.53
C GLU A 112 2.75 2.08 -33.59
N VAL A 113 3.30 3.18 -34.11
CA VAL A 113 4.01 4.22 -33.34
C VAL A 113 3.09 4.78 -32.25
N VAL A 114 1.86 5.20 -32.58
CA VAL A 114 0.88 5.67 -31.60
C VAL A 114 0.67 4.65 -30.48
N ARG A 115 0.40 3.39 -30.83
CA ARG A 115 0.09 2.34 -29.86
C ARG A 115 1.24 2.11 -28.89
N VAL A 116 2.49 2.13 -29.36
CA VAL A 116 3.65 1.91 -28.49
C VAL A 116 4.07 3.16 -27.73
N GLU A 117 3.95 4.36 -28.31
CA GLU A 117 4.13 5.63 -27.59
C GLU A 117 3.15 5.74 -26.41
N GLN A 118 1.86 5.44 -26.65
CA GLN A 118 0.86 5.35 -25.58
C GLN A 118 1.25 4.35 -24.48
N ARG A 119 1.80 3.19 -24.86
CA ARG A 119 2.23 2.16 -23.91
C ARG A 119 3.45 2.59 -23.09
N LEU A 120 4.45 3.18 -23.73
CA LEU A 120 5.62 3.72 -23.04
C LEU A 120 5.21 4.86 -22.11
N GLY A 121 4.28 5.72 -22.53
CA GLY A 121 3.68 6.76 -21.68
C GLY A 121 2.99 6.18 -20.45
N ASN A 122 2.18 5.13 -20.62
CA ASN A 122 1.52 4.44 -19.51
C ASN A 122 2.52 3.77 -18.55
N LEU A 123 3.61 3.18 -19.07
CA LEU A 123 4.67 2.59 -18.24
C LEU A 123 5.45 3.65 -17.45
N ALA A 124 5.77 4.78 -18.08
CA ALA A 124 6.40 5.91 -17.42
C ALA A 124 5.48 6.47 -16.32
N ALA A 125 4.20 6.68 -16.62
CA ALA A 125 3.22 7.15 -15.64
C ALA A 125 3.04 6.16 -14.47
N ALA A 126 3.02 4.85 -14.73
CA ALA A 126 2.97 3.82 -13.70
C ALA A 126 4.23 3.77 -12.81
N ARG A 127 5.36 4.30 -13.30
CA ARG A 127 6.60 4.51 -12.54
C ARG A 127 6.69 5.91 -11.93
N TRP A 128 5.64 6.72 -12.02
CA TRP A 128 5.59 8.13 -11.60
C TRP A 128 6.66 8.99 -12.28
N ASP A 129 7.11 8.60 -13.48
CA ASP A 129 8.02 9.38 -14.32
C ASP A 129 7.21 10.34 -15.20
N HIS A 130 7.00 11.54 -14.66
CA HIS A 130 6.17 12.57 -15.26
C HIS A 130 6.63 12.99 -16.66
N ASP A 131 7.90 13.37 -16.77
CA ASP A 131 8.43 14.03 -17.97
C ASP A 131 8.53 13.04 -19.13
N THR A 132 8.94 11.80 -18.85
CA THR A 132 8.97 10.72 -19.85
C THR A 132 7.56 10.38 -20.31
N ALA A 133 6.59 10.28 -19.39
CA ALA A 133 5.20 10.02 -19.76
C ALA A 133 4.61 11.14 -20.62
N LEU A 134 4.89 12.40 -20.26
CA LEU A 134 4.46 13.59 -20.97
C LEU A 134 5.00 13.62 -22.41
N ALA A 135 6.28 13.29 -22.59
CA ALA A 135 6.91 13.23 -23.90
C ALA A 135 6.25 12.18 -24.80
N HIS A 136 6.03 10.97 -24.29
CA HIS A 136 5.40 9.88 -25.03
C HIS A 136 3.93 10.17 -25.40
N TYR A 137 3.13 10.72 -24.47
CA TYR A 137 1.75 11.09 -24.79
C TYR A 137 1.68 12.21 -25.84
N LYS A 138 2.59 13.19 -25.79
CA LYS A 138 2.69 14.24 -26.83
C LYS A 138 3.09 13.66 -28.18
N ALA A 139 4.03 12.72 -28.22
CA ALA A 139 4.44 12.03 -29.45
C ALA A 139 3.27 11.26 -30.08
N ALA A 140 2.50 10.51 -29.27
CA ALA A 140 1.29 9.83 -29.73
C ALA A 140 0.23 10.83 -30.25
N LEU A 141 -0.04 11.90 -29.51
CA LEU A 141 -1.03 12.91 -29.92
C LEU A 141 -0.68 13.62 -31.23
N ALA A 142 0.60 13.78 -31.56
CA ALA A 142 1.01 14.42 -32.82
C ALA A 142 0.55 13.64 -34.07
N LEU A 143 0.29 12.34 -33.93
CA LEU A 143 -0.12 11.44 -35.00
C LEU A 143 -1.64 11.21 -35.05
N LEU A 144 -2.35 11.51 -33.96
CA LEU A 144 -3.78 11.25 -33.80
C LEU A 144 -4.65 12.42 -34.26
N LYS A 145 -5.80 12.12 -34.89
CA LYS A 145 -6.76 13.12 -35.38
C LYS A 145 -8.17 12.83 -34.86
N GLY A 146 -8.98 13.90 -34.73
CA GLY A 146 -10.38 13.78 -34.33
C GLY A 146 -10.59 12.93 -33.06
N GLN A 147 -11.54 12.00 -33.10
CA GLN A 147 -11.90 11.16 -31.94
C GLN A 147 -10.81 10.21 -31.48
N GLU A 148 -9.85 9.84 -32.34
CA GLU A 148 -8.77 8.94 -31.96
C GLU A 148 -7.87 9.56 -30.86
N ARG A 149 -7.90 10.89 -30.74
CA ARG A 149 -7.17 11.66 -29.72
C ARG A 149 -7.74 11.46 -28.32
N SER A 150 -9.02 11.14 -28.19
CA SER A 150 -9.78 11.19 -26.93
C SER A 150 -9.12 10.39 -25.80
N GLN A 151 -8.67 9.16 -26.06
CA GLN A 151 -8.04 8.33 -25.02
C GLN A 151 -6.69 8.90 -24.55
N THR A 152 -5.84 9.37 -25.48
CA THR A 152 -4.53 9.94 -25.15
C THR A 152 -4.67 11.30 -24.45
N LEU A 153 -5.64 12.12 -24.85
CA LEU A 153 -5.99 13.36 -24.16
C LEU A 153 -6.39 13.08 -22.71
N MET A 154 -7.14 12.00 -22.46
CA MET A 154 -7.57 11.65 -21.10
C MET A 154 -6.38 11.24 -20.21
N TRP A 155 -5.42 10.47 -20.73
CA TRP A 155 -4.18 10.17 -20.01
C TRP A 155 -3.31 11.41 -19.78
N LEU A 156 -3.18 12.28 -20.78
CA LEU A 156 -2.41 13.52 -20.67
C LEU A 156 -3.03 14.48 -19.64
N ALA A 157 -4.35 14.66 -19.65
CA ALA A 157 -5.06 15.49 -18.70
C ALA A 157 -4.92 14.97 -17.27
N GLN A 158 -4.97 13.65 -17.08
CA GLN A 158 -4.74 13.03 -15.78
C GLN A 158 -3.30 13.23 -15.28
N LEU A 159 -2.31 13.06 -16.17
CA LEU A 159 -0.89 13.24 -15.86
C LEU A 159 -0.59 14.68 -15.44
N THR A 160 -1.08 15.65 -16.22
CA THR A 160 -0.79 17.09 -16.04
C THR A 160 -1.73 17.80 -15.06
N SER A 161 -2.62 17.06 -14.38
CA SER A 161 -3.65 17.62 -13.49
C SER A 161 -3.13 18.40 -12.27
N PHE A 162 -1.84 18.28 -11.97
CA PHE A 162 -1.15 18.97 -10.88
C PHE A 162 -0.06 19.93 -11.38
N ASP A 163 0.11 20.06 -12.70
CA ASP A 163 1.10 20.95 -13.29
C ASP A 163 0.66 22.40 -13.16
N SER A 164 1.63 23.31 -13.11
CA SER A 164 1.33 24.73 -13.21
C SER A 164 0.91 25.08 -14.64
N GLY A 165 -0.16 25.88 -14.79
CA GLY A 165 -0.60 26.41 -16.08
C GLY A 165 -1.97 25.85 -16.50
N ASN A 166 -2.30 26.03 -17.79
CA ASN A 166 -3.61 25.64 -18.33
C ASN A 166 -3.58 24.36 -19.17
N GLN A 167 -2.43 23.70 -19.34
CA GLN A 167 -2.30 22.56 -20.27
C GLN A 167 -3.34 21.46 -19.99
N ALA A 168 -3.56 21.11 -18.72
CA ALA A 168 -4.55 20.10 -18.35
C ALA A 168 -5.99 20.54 -18.69
N LEU A 169 -6.31 21.82 -18.47
CA LEU A 169 -7.62 22.39 -18.82
C LEU A 169 -7.81 22.42 -20.33
N ASP A 170 -6.83 22.92 -21.08
CA ASP A 170 -6.88 22.97 -22.55
C ASP A 170 -7.07 21.56 -23.14
N THR A 171 -6.37 20.56 -22.57
CA THR A 171 -6.49 19.14 -22.95
C THR A 171 -7.91 18.60 -22.72
N VAL A 172 -8.52 18.93 -21.59
CA VAL A 172 -9.89 18.47 -21.28
C VAL A 172 -10.95 19.22 -22.10
N GLU A 173 -10.76 20.51 -22.37
CA GLU A 173 -11.66 21.26 -23.25
C GLU A 173 -11.63 20.70 -24.68
N GLU A 174 -10.45 20.33 -25.18
CA GLU A 174 -10.32 19.66 -26.48
C GLU A 174 -11.08 18.32 -26.48
N GLY A 175 -10.89 17.47 -25.47
CA GLY A 175 -11.60 16.20 -25.33
C GLY A 175 -13.11 16.37 -25.24
N TYR A 176 -13.58 17.35 -24.47
CA TYR A 176 -15.00 17.68 -24.36
C TYR A 176 -15.59 18.18 -25.68
N ALA A 177 -14.86 19.02 -26.42
CA ALA A 177 -15.27 19.51 -27.72
C ALA A 177 -15.39 18.38 -28.74
N LEU A 178 -14.44 17.44 -28.75
CA LEU A 178 -14.51 16.23 -29.57
C LEU A 178 -15.76 15.41 -29.24
N ALA A 179 -15.98 15.06 -27.96
CA ALA A 179 -17.15 14.30 -27.53
C ALA A 179 -18.49 15.00 -27.89
N SER A 180 -18.48 16.33 -27.95
CA SER A 180 -19.67 17.14 -28.28
C SER A 180 -19.90 17.32 -29.77
N ALA A 181 -18.88 17.12 -30.60
CA ALA A 181 -18.95 17.27 -32.06
C ALA A 181 -19.53 16.03 -32.78
N GLU A 182 -19.76 14.93 -32.07
CA GLU A 182 -20.38 13.73 -32.64
C GLU A 182 -21.83 13.99 -33.08
N ALA A 183 -22.28 13.31 -34.13
CA ALA A 183 -23.66 13.44 -34.63
C ALA A 183 -24.72 13.09 -33.57
N LYS A 184 -24.36 12.23 -32.62
CA LYS A 184 -25.14 11.88 -31.43
C LYS A 184 -24.21 11.90 -30.22
N PRO A 185 -23.99 13.07 -29.59
CA PRO A 185 -23.05 13.18 -28.48
C PRO A 185 -23.38 12.21 -27.36
N ASP A 186 -22.40 11.39 -26.97
CA ASP A 186 -22.53 10.56 -25.79
C ASP A 186 -22.43 11.42 -24.53
N LYS A 187 -23.57 11.58 -23.84
CA LYS A 187 -23.64 12.33 -22.57
C LYS A 187 -22.74 11.71 -21.50
N HIS A 188 -22.52 10.41 -21.53
CA HIS A 188 -21.61 9.76 -20.59
C HIS A 188 -20.16 10.20 -20.83
N ALA A 189 -19.69 10.17 -22.08
CA ALA A 189 -18.39 10.72 -22.44
C ALA A 189 -18.26 12.21 -22.06
N GLN A 190 -19.28 13.03 -22.32
CA GLN A 190 -19.30 14.44 -21.91
C GLN A 190 -19.21 14.61 -20.37
N ALA A 191 -19.90 13.75 -19.61
CA ALA A 191 -19.84 13.77 -18.15
C ALA A 191 -18.43 13.44 -17.63
N MET A 192 -17.75 12.47 -18.24
CA MET A 192 -16.37 12.08 -17.86
C MET A 192 -15.39 13.24 -18.06
N TRP A 193 -15.48 13.97 -19.17
CA TRP A 193 -14.65 15.15 -19.41
C TRP A 193 -14.94 16.27 -18.39
N GLN A 194 -16.21 16.54 -18.09
CA GLN A 194 -16.58 17.54 -17.08
C GLN A 194 -16.11 17.15 -15.67
N MET A 195 -16.15 15.85 -15.35
CA MET A 195 -15.63 15.32 -14.09
C MET A 195 -14.12 15.53 -13.98
N MET A 196 -13.37 15.28 -15.06
CA MET A 196 -11.93 15.53 -15.11
C MET A 196 -11.59 17.02 -15.00
N LYS A 197 -12.33 17.89 -15.73
CA LYS A 197 -12.23 19.35 -15.61
C LYS A 197 -12.43 19.79 -14.16
N GLY A 198 -13.46 19.25 -13.51
CA GLY A 198 -13.74 19.47 -12.11
C GLY A 198 -12.52 19.21 -11.22
N ARG A 199 -11.94 18.01 -11.31
CA ARG A 199 -10.74 17.62 -10.54
C ARG A 199 -9.54 18.53 -10.79
N ILE A 200 -9.23 18.83 -12.05
CA ILE A 200 -8.12 19.73 -12.41
C ILE A 200 -8.32 21.11 -11.79
N LEU A 201 -9.53 21.67 -11.89
CA LEU A 201 -9.85 22.95 -11.26
C LEU A 201 -9.72 22.90 -9.74
N LEU A 202 -10.12 21.80 -9.08
CA LEU A 202 -9.90 21.62 -7.65
C LEU A 202 -8.40 21.62 -7.29
N ASN A 203 -7.57 20.93 -8.09
CA ASN A 203 -6.11 20.86 -7.89
C ASN A 203 -5.43 22.21 -8.11
N HIS A 204 -5.94 23.03 -9.02
CA HIS A 204 -5.47 24.41 -9.23
C HIS A 204 -6.05 25.42 -8.24
N GLY A 205 -6.77 24.97 -7.19
CA GLY A 205 -7.38 25.83 -6.18
C GLY A 205 -8.61 26.62 -6.67
N ARG A 206 -9.08 26.37 -7.89
CA ARG A 206 -10.28 27.01 -8.49
C ARG A 206 -11.55 26.29 -8.05
N VAL A 207 -11.75 26.19 -6.74
CA VAL A 207 -12.75 25.31 -6.11
C VAL A 207 -14.19 25.56 -6.62
N LYS A 208 -14.59 26.82 -6.77
CA LYS A 208 -15.94 27.18 -7.24
C LYS A 208 -16.20 26.70 -8.67
N GLU A 209 -15.22 26.89 -9.55
CA GLU A 209 -15.32 26.48 -10.96
C GLU A 209 -15.26 24.95 -11.08
N GLY A 210 -14.42 24.32 -10.27
CA GLY A 210 -14.35 22.85 -10.18
C GLY A 210 -15.69 22.25 -9.76
N ARG A 211 -16.32 22.81 -8.71
CA ARG A 211 -17.67 22.39 -8.30
C ARG A 211 -18.69 22.54 -9.42
N ALA A 212 -18.70 23.67 -10.14
CA ALA A 212 -19.63 23.91 -11.24
C ALA A 212 -19.47 22.87 -12.37
N ALA A 213 -18.22 22.51 -12.72
CA ALA A 213 -17.96 21.47 -13.72
C ALA A 213 -18.44 20.09 -13.24
N LEU A 214 -18.23 19.74 -11.97
CA LEU A 214 -18.73 18.50 -11.39
C LEU A 214 -20.27 18.44 -11.35
N GLU A 215 -20.93 19.55 -11.05
CA GLU A 215 -22.40 19.64 -11.11
C GLU A 215 -22.92 19.48 -12.55
N GLN A 216 -22.17 19.98 -13.54
CA GLN A 216 -22.48 19.74 -14.94
C GLN A 216 -22.30 18.26 -15.33
N ALA A 217 -21.24 17.60 -14.85
CA ALA A 217 -21.05 16.16 -15.04
C ALA A 217 -22.22 15.35 -14.44
N LEU A 218 -22.74 15.77 -13.27
CA LEU A 218 -23.86 15.10 -12.62
C LEU A 218 -25.16 15.23 -13.43
N LYS A 219 -25.40 16.40 -14.05
CA LYS A 219 -26.56 16.62 -14.95
C LYS A 219 -26.48 15.78 -16.22
N LEU A 220 -25.28 15.47 -16.70
CA LEU A 220 -25.03 14.66 -17.89
C LEU A 220 -25.08 13.15 -17.59
N SER A 221 -24.84 12.77 -16.33
CA SER A 221 -24.87 11.37 -15.90
C SER A 221 -26.29 10.78 -15.97
N PRO A 222 -26.43 9.53 -16.41
CA PRO A 222 -27.72 8.84 -16.36
C PRO A 222 -28.10 8.67 -14.88
N GLY A 223 -29.19 9.32 -14.46
CA GLY A 223 -29.60 9.33 -13.05
C GLY A 223 -29.82 7.93 -12.45
N THR A 224 -29.75 7.85 -11.12
CA THR A 224 -29.95 6.60 -10.39
C THR A 224 -31.42 6.18 -10.34
N ASN A 225 -31.82 5.12 -11.06
CA ASN A 225 -33.08 4.41 -10.77
C ASN A 225 -32.96 3.59 -9.46
N GLY A 226 -32.54 4.24 -8.36
CA GLY A 226 -32.18 3.60 -7.09
C GLY A 226 -30.93 2.72 -7.12
N ARG A 227 -30.15 2.75 -8.21
CA ARG A 227 -28.87 2.03 -8.37
C ARG A 227 -27.73 3.03 -8.55
N LEU A 228 -26.60 2.75 -7.94
CA LEU A 228 -25.40 3.58 -7.98
C LEU A 228 -24.29 2.85 -8.74
N SER A 229 -23.76 3.46 -9.82
CA SER A 229 -22.56 2.94 -10.50
C SER A 229 -21.29 3.41 -9.80
N VAL A 230 -20.15 2.81 -10.14
CA VAL A 230 -18.84 3.22 -9.58
C VAL A 230 -18.53 4.66 -10.01
N GLU A 231 -18.71 5.00 -11.29
CA GLU A 231 -18.44 6.33 -11.84
C GLU A 231 -19.27 7.40 -11.12
N GLU A 232 -20.54 7.11 -10.88
CA GLU A 232 -21.44 8.04 -10.22
C GLU A 232 -21.13 8.20 -8.73
N ALA A 233 -20.66 7.13 -8.07
CA ALA A 233 -20.17 7.20 -6.70
C ALA A 233 -18.91 8.08 -6.61
N LEU A 234 -17.99 7.94 -7.56
CA LEU A 234 -16.77 8.75 -7.64
C LEU A 234 -17.10 10.22 -7.93
N LEU A 235 -18.05 10.50 -8.84
CA LEU A 235 -18.50 11.86 -9.12
C LEU A 235 -19.13 12.52 -7.88
N ARG A 236 -19.96 11.78 -7.13
CA ARG A 236 -20.51 12.28 -5.87
C ARG A 236 -19.45 12.47 -4.80
N ALA A 237 -18.42 11.63 -4.75
CA ALA A 237 -17.29 11.82 -3.86
C ALA A 237 -16.47 13.08 -4.24
N ASP A 238 -16.32 13.39 -5.53
CA ASP A 238 -15.70 14.64 -6.00
C ASP A 238 -16.54 15.87 -5.62
N LEU A 239 -17.86 15.81 -5.76
CA LEU A 239 -18.78 16.87 -5.34
C LEU A 239 -18.77 17.09 -3.82
N ALA A 240 -18.75 16.00 -3.05
CA ALA A 240 -18.60 16.06 -1.61
C ALA A 240 -17.30 16.75 -1.21
N GLN A 241 -16.21 16.40 -1.88
CA GLN A 241 -14.91 17.01 -1.66
C GLN A 241 -14.91 18.50 -2.00
N ALA A 242 -15.48 18.91 -3.15
CA ALA A 242 -15.61 20.32 -3.50
C ALA A 242 -16.45 21.10 -2.47
N ALA A 243 -17.50 20.48 -1.92
CA ALA A 243 -18.30 21.05 -0.83
C ALA A 243 -17.50 21.16 0.47
N MET A 244 -16.70 20.16 0.84
CA MET A 244 -15.81 20.24 2.02
C MET A 244 -14.79 21.38 1.88
N LEU A 245 -14.17 21.54 0.70
CA LEU A 245 -13.21 22.61 0.43
C LEU A 245 -13.84 24.02 0.49
N THR A 246 -15.15 24.12 0.26
CA THR A 246 -15.93 25.37 0.44
C THR A 246 -16.58 25.50 1.81
N LYS A 247 -16.29 24.58 2.75
CA LYS A 247 -16.88 24.50 4.10
C LYS A 247 -18.40 24.31 4.13
N ASP A 248 -18.99 23.84 3.02
CA ASP A 248 -20.40 23.50 2.87
C ASP A 248 -20.64 22.06 3.37
N ARG A 249 -20.56 21.88 4.70
CA ARG A 249 -20.58 20.55 5.33
C ARG A 249 -21.89 19.81 5.07
N GLU A 250 -23.04 20.47 5.14
CA GLU A 250 -24.33 19.80 4.92
C GLU A 250 -24.40 19.18 3.51
N THR A 251 -24.03 19.94 2.48
CA THR A 251 -23.99 19.44 1.10
C THR A 251 -22.95 18.34 0.92
N ALA A 252 -21.78 18.48 1.55
CA ALA A 252 -20.74 17.47 1.49
C ALA A 252 -21.22 16.11 2.04
N TYR A 253 -21.84 16.11 3.22
CA TYR A 253 -22.34 14.89 3.84
C TYR A 253 -23.50 14.29 3.03
N SER A 254 -24.36 15.11 2.45
CA SER A 254 -25.40 14.65 1.52
C SER A 254 -24.81 13.90 0.32
N PHE A 255 -23.80 14.47 -0.35
CA PHE A 255 -23.14 13.81 -1.49
C PHE A 255 -22.37 12.55 -1.08
N MET A 256 -21.67 12.55 0.06
CA MET A 256 -21.02 11.33 0.58
C MET A 256 -22.04 10.24 0.90
N ALA A 257 -23.20 10.60 1.43
CA ALA A 257 -24.23 9.62 1.76
C ALA A 257 -24.78 8.97 0.49
N ALA A 258 -24.87 9.75 -0.59
CA ALA A 258 -25.30 9.31 -1.91
C ALA A 258 -24.20 8.57 -2.71
N SER A 259 -22.92 8.64 -2.32
CA SER A 259 -21.85 7.79 -2.88
C SER A 259 -21.77 6.41 -2.21
N GLY A 260 -22.45 6.24 -1.07
CA GLY A 260 -22.45 5.03 -0.27
C GLY A 260 -21.19 4.82 0.60
N ALA A 261 -20.23 5.74 0.55
CA ALA A 261 -19.00 5.66 1.35
C ALA A 261 -19.32 5.61 2.86
N GLY A 262 -18.59 4.76 3.61
CA GLY A 262 -18.73 4.64 5.06
C GLY A 262 -20.03 3.98 5.56
N ARG A 263 -20.80 3.30 4.70
CA ARG A 263 -22.15 2.76 4.99
C ARG A 263 -22.27 1.26 4.64
N LEU A 264 -21.45 0.41 5.25
CA LEU A 264 -21.42 -1.03 4.99
C LEU A 264 -22.41 -1.81 5.88
N GLU A 265 -23.17 -2.75 5.30
CA GLU A 265 -24.23 -3.49 6.03
C GLU A 265 -23.72 -4.48 7.09
N LYS A 266 -22.63 -5.19 6.79
CA LYS A 266 -22.23 -6.39 7.55
C LYS A 266 -20.87 -6.29 8.23
N SER A 267 -20.11 -5.23 7.98
CA SER A 267 -18.79 -5.03 8.58
C SER A 267 -18.31 -3.61 8.37
N LEU A 268 -17.63 -3.06 9.38
CA LEU A 268 -16.85 -1.83 9.22
C LEU A 268 -15.86 -1.95 8.07
N PHE A 269 -15.57 -0.83 7.39
CA PHE A 269 -14.47 -0.78 6.44
C PHE A 269 -13.17 -0.92 7.24
N THR A 270 -12.57 -2.10 7.21
CA THR A 270 -11.38 -2.41 7.98
C THR A 270 -10.18 -1.62 7.44
N LYS A 271 -9.34 -1.13 8.34
CA LYS A 271 -8.07 -0.49 7.96
C LYS A 271 -7.09 -1.55 7.43
N ALA A 272 -6.09 -1.11 6.66
CA ALA A 272 -4.99 -1.98 6.27
C ALA A 272 -4.16 -2.44 7.48
N GLY A 273 -3.53 -3.61 7.32
CA GLY A 273 -2.53 -4.14 8.27
C GLY A 273 -1.22 -3.37 8.16
N GLN A 274 -0.84 -2.98 6.94
CA GLN A 274 0.29 -2.10 6.63
C GLN A 274 -0.23 -0.84 5.93
N MET A 275 -0.03 0.32 6.54
CA MET A 275 -0.69 1.56 6.13
C MET A 275 0.13 2.80 6.51
N GLU A 276 1.41 2.78 6.15
CA GLU A 276 2.29 3.90 6.46
C GLU A 276 2.06 5.06 5.47
N PRO A 277 1.86 6.29 5.96
CA PRO A 277 1.86 7.48 5.13
C PRO A 277 3.28 7.83 4.67
N PRO A 278 3.44 8.68 3.62
CA PRO A 278 4.77 9.12 3.21
C PRO A 278 5.42 10.00 4.28
N MET A 279 6.75 9.97 4.36
CA MET A 279 7.52 10.86 5.23
C MET A 279 7.40 12.32 4.76
N CYS A 280 7.30 13.25 5.71
CA CYS A 280 7.57 14.66 5.45
C CYS A 280 9.09 14.86 5.27
N GLY A 281 9.51 15.78 4.41
CA GLY A 281 10.92 16.14 4.27
C GLY A 281 11.41 16.21 2.82
N PRO A 282 12.71 16.44 2.63
CA PRO A 282 13.29 16.73 1.31
C PRO A 282 13.19 15.56 0.32
N ASP A 283 13.26 14.31 0.80
CA ASP A 283 13.21 13.11 -0.05
C ASP A 283 11.88 12.96 -0.79
N THR A 284 10.78 13.41 -0.18
CA THR A 284 9.44 13.41 -0.77
C THR A 284 9.02 14.78 -1.27
N GLY A 285 9.70 15.85 -0.83
CA GLY A 285 9.30 17.23 -1.03
C GLY A 285 8.02 17.62 -0.30
N LEU A 286 7.56 16.81 0.66
CA LEU A 286 6.30 17.00 1.38
C LEU A 286 6.50 17.80 2.66
N GLU A 287 5.61 18.77 2.86
CA GLU A 287 5.49 19.61 4.05
C GLU A 287 4.35 19.11 4.95
N PRO A 288 4.42 19.33 6.27
CA PRO A 288 3.38 18.94 7.23
C PRO A 288 1.92 19.28 6.88
N GLU A 289 1.71 20.38 6.17
CA GLU A 289 0.43 20.92 5.73
C GLU A 289 -0.05 20.38 4.37
N ASP A 290 0.84 19.69 3.65
CA ASP A 290 0.49 19.03 2.40
C ASP A 290 -0.47 17.89 2.68
N ARG A 291 -1.58 17.91 1.96
CA ARG A 291 -2.67 16.96 2.05
C ARG A 291 -3.03 16.44 0.68
N ALA A 292 -3.46 15.21 0.64
CA ALA A 292 -4.01 14.59 -0.54
C ALA A 292 -5.27 13.79 -0.23
N VAL A 293 -6.09 13.62 -1.26
CA VAL A 293 -7.08 12.54 -1.31
C VAL A 293 -6.58 11.54 -2.32
N VAL A 294 -6.31 10.32 -1.84
CA VAL A 294 -5.85 9.21 -2.69
C VAL A 294 -7.00 8.23 -2.89
N GLU A 295 -7.28 7.94 -4.16
CA GLU A 295 -8.23 6.93 -4.60
C GLU A 295 -7.46 5.68 -5.02
N PHE A 296 -7.93 4.50 -4.59
CA PHE A 296 -7.22 3.25 -4.86
C PHE A 296 -8.14 2.03 -4.91
N THR A 297 -7.63 0.97 -5.56
CA THR A 297 -8.31 -0.32 -5.70
C THR A 297 -7.65 -1.38 -4.83
N ILE A 298 -8.47 -2.11 -4.05
CA ILE A 298 -8.02 -3.24 -3.22
C ILE A 298 -8.35 -4.57 -3.91
N SER A 299 -7.34 -5.41 -4.13
CA SER A 299 -7.51 -6.76 -4.67
C SER A 299 -8.24 -7.68 -3.70
N GLY A 300 -8.75 -8.80 -4.21
CA GLY A 300 -9.28 -9.88 -3.34
C GLY A 300 -8.23 -10.51 -2.42
N GLN A 301 -6.94 -10.25 -2.64
CA GLN A 301 -5.83 -10.67 -1.78
C GLN A 301 -5.42 -9.60 -0.76
N GLY A 302 -6.08 -8.43 -0.78
CA GLY A 302 -5.81 -7.33 0.14
C GLY A 302 -4.65 -6.42 -0.27
N GLN A 303 -4.10 -6.54 -1.48
CA GLN A 303 -3.08 -5.61 -1.99
C GLN A 303 -3.72 -4.45 -2.74
N VAL A 304 -3.08 -3.28 -2.71
CA VAL A 304 -3.47 -2.18 -3.61
C VAL A 304 -3.02 -2.50 -5.05
N GLU A 305 -3.97 -2.54 -5.98
CA GLU A 305 -3.70 -2.79 -7.41
C GLU A 305 -3.38 -1.50 -8.15
N SER A 306 -4.03 -0.41 -7.78
CA SER A 306 -3.80 0.91 -8.31
C SER A 306 -4.03 1.97 -7.24
N ALA A 307 -3.19 3.01 -7.21
CA ALA A 307 -3.37 4.18 -6.38
C ALA A 307 -3.15 5.44 -7.21
N ARG A 308 -4.06 6.41 -7.08
CA ARG A 308 -3.96 7.72 -7.72
C ARG A 308 -4.42 8.83 -6.80
N THR A 309 -3.69 9.94 -6.83
CA THR A 309 -4.10 11.14 -6.13
C THR A 309 -5.17 11.86 -6.95
N VAL A 310 -6.37 12.01 -6.40
CA VAL A 310 -7.48 12.74 -7.04
C VAL A 310 -7.55 14.20 -6.59
N TYR A 311 -6.82 14.53 -5.53
CA TYR A 311 -6.62 15.89 -5.06
C TYR A 311 -5.37 16.03 -4.21
N ALA A 312 -4.67 17.15 -4.35
CA ALA A 312 -3.62 17.58 -3.46
C ALA A 312 -3.42 19.10 -3.54
N ASN A 313 -2.92 19.72 -2.47
CA ASN A 313 -2.37 21.07 -2.51
C ASN A 313 -0.89 21.00 -2.90
N GLY A 314 -0.58 20.88 -4.18
CA GLY A 314 0.83 20.81 -4.60
C GLY A 314 1.06 20.43 -6.05
N SER A 315 2.33 20.20 -6.38
CA SER A 315 2.80 19.75 -7.69
C SER A 315 2.55 18.26 -7.91
N TYR A 316 2.79 17.79 -9.15
CA TYR A 316 2.78 16.37 -9.48
C TYR A 316 3.72 15.54 -8.59
N ALA A 317 4.90 16.07 -8.24
CA ALA A 317 5.84 15.39 -7.35
C ALA A 317 5.23 15.13 -5.96
N LYS A 318 4.60 16.14 -5.34
CA LYS A 318 3.89 15.97 -4.06
C LYS A 318 2.72 14.98 -4.21
N ALA A 319 1.91 15.11 -5.25
CA ALA A 319 0.77 14.24 -5.50
C ALA A 319 1.18 12.76 -5.69
N SER A 320 2.26 12.51 -6.44
CA SER A 320 2.78 11.15 -6.67
C SER A 320 3.38 10.52 -5.41
N ALA A 321 4.01 11.29 -4.52
CA ALA A 321 4.53 10.78 -3.25
C ALA A 321 3.43 10.14 -2.38
N PHE A 322 2.25 10.76 -2.30
CA PHE A 322 1.09 10.20 -1.61
C PHE A 322 0.58 8.91 -2.25
N ALA A 323 0.40 8.90 -3.58
CA ALA A 323 -0.05 7.71 -4.30
C ALA A 323 0.92 6.53 -4.15
N ARG A 324 2.24 6.80 -4.20
CA ARG A 324 3.29 5.79 -4.02
C ARG A 324 3.24 5.14 -2.64
N ALA A 325 3.00 5.92 -1.59
CA ALA A 325 2.85 5.38 -0.24
C ALA A 325 1.63 4.45 -0.14
N VAL A 326 0.47 4.90 -0.67
CA VAL A 326 -0.77 4.11 -0.65
C VAL A 326 -0.66 2.83 -1.50
N GLN A 327 0.09 2.85 -2.61
CA GLN A 327 0.32 1.66 -3.42
C GLN A 327 0.98 0.51 -2.63
N GLN A 328 1.69 0.80 -1.54
CA GLN A 328 2.31 -0.21 -0.68
C GLN A 328 1.40 -0.73 0.43
N TRP A 329 0.16 -0.24 0.53
CA TRP A 329 -0.76 -0.65 1.60
C TRP A 329 -1.28 -2.07 1.38
N VAL A 330 -1.44 -2.80 2.48
CA VAL A 330 -1.87 -4.21 2.44
C VAL A 330 -2.83 -4.53 3.59
N TRP A 331 -3.95 -5.15 3.25
CA TRP A 331 -4.94 -5.74 4.15
C TRP A 331 -4.66 -7.23 4.35
N PRO A 332 -4.93 -7.78 5.54
CA PRO A 332 -5.14 -9.21 5.70
C PRO A 332 -6.21 -9.71 4.73
N ARG A 333 -5.99 -10.88 4.11
CA ARG A 333 -6.90 -11.44 3.10
C ARG A 333 -8.33 -11.59 3.63
N GLU A 334 -8.47 -12.06 4.87
CA GLU A 334 -9.74 -12.21 5.57
C GLU A 334 -10.49 -10.88 5.75
N ASP A 335 -9.78 -9.78 5.94
CA ASP A 335 -10.37 -8.45 6.06
C ASP A 335 -10.75 -7.88 4.70
N ALA A 336 -9.89 -8.03 3.68
CA ALA A 336 -10.20 -7.62 2.30
C ALA A 336 -11.44 -8.35 1.73
N ALA A 337 -11.60 -9.63 2.08
CA ALA A 337 -12.75 -10.43 1.68
C ALA A 337 -14.09 -9.94 2.28
N ARG A 338 -14.05 -9.24 3.43
CA ARG A 338 -15.23 -8.65 4.08
C ARG A 338 -15.66 -7.34 3.43
N ILE A 339 -14.76 -6.65 2.73
CA ILE A 339 -15.06 -5.41 2.00
C ILE A 339 -15.74 -5.81 0.67
N PRO A 340 -16.99 -5.39 0.40
CA PRO A 340 -17.64 -5.67 -0.87
C PRO A 340 -16.87 -5.05 -2.05
N GLU A 341 -16.88 -5.72 -3.20
CA GLU A 341 -16.11 -5.34 -4.39
C GLU A 341 -16.32 -3.89 -4.83
N PHE A 342 -17.58 -3.41 -4.83
CA PHE A 342 -17.91 -2.02 -5.12
C PHE A 342 -17.08 -1.02 -4.30
N PHE A 343 -16.89 -1.29 -3.00
CA PHE A 343 -16.12 -0.42 -2.11
C PHE A 343 -14.62 -0.62 -2.25
N ARG A 344 -14.17 -1.80 -2.69
CA ARG A 344 -12.75 -2.05 -2.96
C ARG A 344 -12.24 -1.27 -4.16
N ILE A 345 -13.08 -1.02 -5.18
CA ILE A 345 -12.67 -0.35 -6.44
C ILE A 345 -12.68 1.19 -6.32
N ALA A 346 -13.40 1.73 -5.33
CA ALA A 346 -13.62 3.18 -5.17
C ALA A 346 -13.23 3.68 -3.77
N THR A 347 -12.21 3.09 -3.15
CA THR A 347 -11.77 3.54 -1.82
C THR A 347 -11.05 4.88 -1.93
N ARG A 348 -11.36 5.83 -1.03
CA ARG A 348 -10.68 7.11 -0.91
C ARG A 348 -10.30 7.40 0.53
N VAL A 349 -9.11 7.94 0.74
CA VAL A 349 -8.62 8.39 2.05
C VAL A 349 -8.05 9.80 1.95
N GLU A 350 -8.27 10.61 2.99
CA GLU A 350 -7.45 11.80 3.22
C GLU A 350 -6.13 11.35 3.85
N ILE A 351 -5.02 11.91 3.39
CA ILE A 351 -3.67 11.62 3.88
C ILE A 351 -2.83 12.90 3.92
N VAL A 352 -2.04 13.06 4.97
CA VAL A 352 -0.91 14.00 5.05
C VAL A 352 0.37 13.23 5.36
N CYS A 353 1.53 13.87 5.20
CA CYS A 353 2.79 13.21 5.50
C CYS A 353 2.99 13.01 7.02
N THR A 354 3.78 12.00 7.38
CA THR A 354 4.18 11.73 8.77
C THR A 354 5.54 12.36 9.06
N ARG A 355 5.70 12.91 10.26
CA ARG A 355 7.03 13.31 10.77
C ARG A 355 7.70 12.18 11.55
N ALA A 356 6.96 11.11 11.79
CA ALA A 356 7.42 9.97 12.54
C ALA A 356 8.34 9.10 11.67
N GLU A 357 9.64 9.05 11.96
CA GLU A 357 10.58 8.06 11.40
C GLU A 357 10.35 6.64 11.96
N GLY A 358 9.09 6.31 12.31
CA GLY A 358 8.70 5.16 13.12
C GLY A 358 7.65 5.60 14.15
N THR A 359 6.92 4.64 14.73
CA THR A 359 5.72 4.82 15.59
C THR A 359 5.91 5.57 16.92
N GLY A 360 6.90 6.46 17.04
CA GLY A 360 7.32 7.13 18.27
C GLY A 360 8.26 6.23 19.10
N GLY A 361 9.51 6.65 19.25
CA GLY A 361 10.54 5.93 20.02
C GLY A 361 11.23 4.80 19.25
N ILE A 362 12.54 4.60 19.47
CA ILE A 362 13.25 3.41 19.02
C ILE A 362 12.73 2.20 19.81
N SER A 363 12.20 1.17 19.13
CA SER A 363 11.78 -0.08 19.76
C SER A 363 12.96 -0.77 20.46
N ALA A 364 12.73 -1.37 21.63
CA ALA A 364 13.72 -2.21 22.29
C ALA A 364 14.13 -3.44 21.45
N LEU A 365 13.36 -3.80 20.41
CA LEU A 365 13.75 -4.82 19.43
C LEU A 365 14.82 -4.34 18.45
N ASN A 366 15.02 -3.03 18.28
CA ASN A 366 15.82 -2.49 17.18
C ASN A 366 17.29 -2.93 17.21
N PRO A 367 18.03 -2.87 18.35
CA PRO A 367 19.41 -3.37 18.40
C PRO A 367 19.51 -4.85 17.99
N LEU A 368 18.52 -5.65 18.37
CA LEU A 368 18.46 -7.08 18.03
C LEU A 368 18.15 -7.30 16.55
N LEU A 369 17.22 -6.52 15.98
CA LEU A 369 16.94 -6.49 14.54
C LEU A 369 18.16 -6.08 13.73
N THR A 370 18.93 -5.10 14.20
CA THR A 370 20.19 -4.66 13.55
C THR A 370 21.20 -5.80 13.53
N ARG A 371 21.43 -6.47 14.68
CA ARG A 371 22.32 -7.63 14.74
C ARG A 371 21.85 -8.74 13.80
N PHE A 372 20.57 -9.08 13.81
CA PHE A 372 20.02 -10.11 12.93
C PHE A 372 20.19 -9.73 11.45
N SER A 373 20.00 -8.46 11.11
CA SER A 373 20.16 -7.94 9.74
C SER A 373 21.61 -7.94 9.24
N GLN A 374 22.60 -7.88 10.14
CA GLN A 374 24.01 -8.03 9.77
C GLN A 374 24.33 -9.47 9.34
N TRP A 375 23.71 -10.46 9.98
CA TRP A 375 23.83 -11.87 9.58
C TRP A 375 23.00 -12.21 8.35
N ALA A 376 21.75 -11.72 8.30
CA ALA A 376 20.81 -11.94 7.22
C ALA A 376 20.31 -10.60 6.62
N PRO A 377 21.11 -9.99 5.72
CA PRO A 377 20.72 -8.78 5.02
C PRO A 377 19.44 -9.02 4.21
N ALA A 378 18.55 -8.03 4.26
CA ALA A 378 17.27 -8.07 3.57
C ALA A 378 17.10 -6.79 2.75
N SER A 379 16.38 -6.88 1.64
CA SER A 379 15.83 -5.69 1.01
C SER A 379 14.65 -5.22 1.87
N ASP A 380 14.68 -3.95 2.27
CA ASP A 380 13.60 -3.34 3.03
C ASP A 380 12.30 -3.30 2.20
N GLY A 381 11.17 -3.33 2.91
CA GLY A 381 9.85 -3.15 2.29
C GLY A 381 9.33 -4.31 1.44
N LEU A 382 9.98 -5.49 1.45
CA LEU A 382 9.44 -6.66 0.77
C LEU A 382 8.13 -7.14 1.44
N PRO A 383 7.07 -7.46 0.66
CA PRO A 383 5.81 -7.94 1.21
C PRO A 383 5.96 -9.35 1.80
N TRP A 384 5.11 -9.69 2.78
CA TRP A 384 5.13 -10.99 3.47
C TRP A 384 5.12 -12.20 2.53
N SER A 385 4.44 -12.11 1.39
CA SER A 385 4.36 -13.20 0.41
C SER A 385 5.72 -13.56 -0.21
N ARG A 386 6.61 -12.57 -0.36
CA ARG A 386 7.99 -12.80 -0.84
C ARG A 386 8.82 -13.52 0.22
N TRP A 387 8.66 -13.14 1.49
CA TRP A 387 9.33 -13.83 2.60
C TRP A 387 8.83 -15.25 2.79
N LEU A 388 7.52 -15.49 2.62
CA LEU A 388 6.96 -16.83 2.63
C LEU A 388 7.55 -17.69 1.51
N ALA A 389 7.56 -17.19 0.26
CA ALA A 389 8.13 -17.92 -0.86
C ALA A 389 9.64 -18.20 -0.68
N ALA A 390 10.38 -17.25 -0.11
CA ALA A 390 11.79 -17.42 0.22
C ALA A 390 11.99 -18.52 1.29
N ALA A 391 11.17 -18.52 2.35
CA ALA A 391 11.20 -19.56 3.37
C ALA A 391 10.90 -20.95 2.80
N GLU A 392 9.84 -21.08 1.99
CA GLU A 392 9.46 -22.34 1.34
C GLU A 392 10.54 -22.86 0.38
N ALA A 393 11.17 -21.96 -0.39
CA ALA A 393 12.27 -22.32 -1.29
C ALA A 393 13.51 -22.79 -0.52
N ALA A 394 13.87 -22.08 0.56
CA ALA A 394 14.99 -22.45 1.42
C ALA A 394 14.74 -23.81 2.12
N GLN A 395 13.52 -24.02 2.61
CA GLN A 395 13.10 -25.29 3.20
C GLN A 395 13.25 -26.45 2.21
N LYS A 396 12.73 -26.30 0.98
CA LYS A 396 12.87 -27.32 -0.09
C LYS A 396 14.32 -27.58 -0.46
N ALA A 397 15.18 -26.57 -0.36
CA ALA A 397 16.61 -26.67 -0.63
C ALA A 397 17.43 -27.20 0.57
N GLY A 398 16.80 -27.45 1.74
CA GLY A 398 17.49 -27.88 2.96
C GLY A 398 18.43 -26.81 3.54
N LYS A 399 18.20 -25.52 3.25
CA LYS A 399 19.02 -24.40 3.71
C LYS A 399 18.39 -23.78 4.96
N GLU A 400 18.72 -24.33 6.12
CA GLU A 400 18.14 -23.93 7.41
C GLU A 400 18.42 -22.47 7.79
N ASP A 401 19.60 -21.95 7.43
CA ASP A 401 20.00 -20.56 7.64
C ASP A 401 19.13 -19.58 6.85
N ALA A 402 18.95 -19.85 5.54
CA ALA A 402 18.10 -19.05 4.67
C ALA A 402 16.62 -19.18 5.04
N GLU A 403 16.19 -20.36 5.50
CA GLU A 403 14.81 -20.59 5.97
C GLU A 403 14.54 -19.76 7.23
N LEU A 404 15.44 -19.81 8.22
CA LEU A 404 15.32 -19.02 9.45
C LEU A 404 15.31 -17.52 9.16
N ALA A 405 16.24 -17.04 8.31
CA ALA A 405 16.30 -15.65 7.89
C ALA A 405 14.95 -15.17 7.31
N ALA A 406 14.37 -15.95 6.41
CA ALA A 406 13.08 -15.62 5.80
C ALA A 406 11.91 -15.68 6.80
N LEU A 407 11.90 -16.66 7.71
CA LEU A 407 10.84 -16.81 8.71
C LEU A 407 10.84 -15.69 9.76
N VAL A 408 12.01 -15.22 10.20
CA VAL A 408 12.11 -14.07 11.10
C VAL A 408 11.59 -12.80 10.42
N ARG A 409 11.97 -12.57 9.16
CA ARG A 409 11.44 -11.43 8.38
C ARG A 409 9.94 -11.54 8.18
N LEU A 410 9.46 -12.72 7.83
CA LEU A 410 8.04 -13.01 7.68
C LEU A 410 7.28 -12.65 8.95
N ALA A 411 7.71 -13.11 10.13
CA ALA A 411 7.02 -12.88 11.40
C ALA A 411 6.76 -11.40 11.72
N LEU A 412 7.65 -10.50 11.29
CA LEU A 412 7.52 -9.05 11.50
C LEU A 412 6.47 -8.40 10.61
N VAL A 413 6.16 -9.00 9.45
CA VAL A 413 5.28 -8.42 8.42
C VAL A 413 4.11 -9.31 8.05
N ASP A 414 3.94 -10.47 8.70
CA ASP A 414 2.99 -11.50 8.30
C ASP A 414 1.55 -11.07 8.54
N LEU A 415 0.79 -10.97 7.44
CA LEU A 415 -0.63 -10.61 7.42
C LEU A 415 -1.55 -11.82 7.18
N ARG A 416 -1.03 -13.05 7.20
CA ARG A 416 -1.85 -14.27 7.14
C ARG A 416 -2.65 -14.49 8.43
N GLY A 417 -3.58 -15.44 8.38
CA GLY A 417 -4.37 -15.84 9.54
C GLY A 417 -3.50 -16.34 10.69
N ALA A 418 -3.98 -16.18 11.93
CA ALA A 418 -3.19 -16.48 13.14
C ALA A 418 -2.58 -17.88 13.18
N GLN A 419 -3.27 -18.89 12.62
CA GLN A 419 -2.78 -20.27 12.55
C GLN A 419 -1.55 -20.41 11.63
N ASP A 420 -1.59 -19.82 10.43
CA ASP A 420 -0.47 -19.88 9.47
C ASP A 420 0.76 -19.14 10.02
N ARG A 421 0.51 -17.99 10.66
CA ARG A 421 1.56 -17.21 11.33
C ARG A 421 2.21 -18.01 12.45
N GLN A 422 1.39 -18.64 13.29
CA GLN A 422 1.86 -19.52 14.37
C GLN A 422 2.74 -20.65 13.82
N ALA A 423 2.31 -21.33 12.76
CA ALA A 423 3.06 -22.43 12.17
C ALA A 423 4.44 -21.99 11.65
N SER A 424 4.52 -20.84 10.98
CA SER A 424 5.80 -20.28 10.51
C SER A 424 6.71 -19.86 11.67
N ILE A 425 6.15 -19.26 12.73
CA ILE A 425 6.90 -18.88 13.93
C ILE A 425 7.43 -20.13 14.65
N GLU A 426 6.61 -21.16 14.83
CA GLU A 426 7.02 -22.43 15.45
C GLU A 426 8.14 -23.11 14.66
N ARG A 427 8.06 -23.12 13.32
CA ARG A 427 9.15 -23.62 12.48
C ARG A 427 10.44 -22.82 12.69
N GLY A 428 10.36 -21.50 12.73
CA GLY A 428 11.51 -20.64 12.98
C GLY A 428 12.14 -20.90 14.36
N LEU A 429 11.32 -21.09 15.39
CA LEU A 429 11.79 -21.40 16.74
C LEU A 429 12.49 -22.76 16.80
N VAL A 430 12.00 -23.77 16.07
CA VAL A 430 12.67 -25.07 15.94
C VAL A 430 14.05 -24.92 15.30
N LEU A 431 14.15 -24.16 14.20
CA LEU A 431 15.42 -23.91 13.51
C LEU A 431 16.42 -23.17 14.42
N ALA A 432 15.96 -22.13 15.13
CA ALA A 432 16.80 -21.37 16.04
C ALA A 432 17.32 -22.22 17.21
N ARG A 433 16.54 -23.20 17.71
CA ARG A 433 16.99 -24.14 18.76
C ARG A 433 17.82 -25.31 18.24
N GLY A 434 17.78 -25.59 16.93
CA GLY A 434 18.36 -26.80 16.34
C GLY A 434 19.89 -26.88 16.38
N GLY A 435 20.59 -25.78 16.69
CA GLY A 435 22.05 -25.78 16.83
C GLY A 435 22.81 -26.02 15.53
N SER A 436 22.21 -25.69 14.39
CA SER A 436 22.82 -25.81 13.07
C SER A 436 24.10 -24.99 12.98
N ARG A 437 25.20 -25.57 12.47
CA ARG A 437 26.49 -24.86 12.33
C ARG A 437 26.42 -23.67 11.37
N ALA A 438 25.43 -23.63 10.49
CA ALA A 438 25.21 -22.52 9.56
C ALA A 438 24.57 -21.29 10.22
N ILE A 439 24.02 -21.44 11.43
CA ILE A 439 23.36 -20.36 12.18
C ILE A 439 24.24 -20.02 13.38
N PRO A 440 24.91 -18.86 13.39
CA PRO A 440 25.67 -18.40 14.54
C PRO A 440 24.77 -18.29 15.79
N ALA A 441 25.31 -18.59 16.97
CA ALA A 441 24.56 -18.56 18.23
C ALA A 441 23.85 -17.21 18.45
N GLU A 442 24.53 -16.09 18.19
CA GLU A 442 23.95 -14.76 18.32
C GLU A 442 22.75 -14.52 17.38
N ALA A 443 22.78 -15.08 16.17
CA ALA A 443 21.67 -15.00 15.22
C ALA A 443 20.50 -15.89 15.64
N ALA A 444 20.79 -17.09 16.18
CA ALA A 444 19.79 -17.97 16.76
C ALA A 444 19.09 -17.32 17.96
N HIS A 445 19.84 -16.72 18.90
CA HIS A 445 19.28 -16.01 20.05
C HIS A 445 18.44 -14.81 19.64
N ALA A 446 18.91 -14.03 18.65
CA ALA A 446 18.12 -12.94 18.08
C ALA A 446 16.81 -13.44 17.47
N ALA A 447 16.85 -14.53 16.69
CA ALA A 447 15.66 -15.13 16.12
C ALA A 447 14.67 -15.61 17.18
N LEU A 448 15.13 -16.23 18.27
CA LEU A 448 14.27 -16.70 19.36
C LEU A 448 13.41 -15.57 19.93
N VAL A 449 14.02 -14.43 20.26
CA VAL A 449 13.30 -13.29 20.85
C VAL A 449 12.40 -12.62 19.81
N LEU A 450 12.87 -12.42 18.58
CA LEU A 450 12.08 -11.79 17.51
C LEU A 450 10.83 -12.62 17.17
N LEU A 451 10.96 -13.94 17.08
CA LEU A 451 9.85 -14.85 16.80
C LEU A 451 8.88 -14.95 17.97
N GLU A 452 9.37 -15.08 19.21
CA GLU A 452 8.50 -15.15 20.39
C GLU A 452 7.75 -13.83 20.61
N SER A 453 8.40 -12.69 20.39
CA SER A 453 7.74 -11.36 20.47
C SER A 453 6.65 -11.15 19.41
N SER A 454 6.72 -11.87 18.30
CA SER A 454 5.76 -11.80 17.19
C SER A 454 4.65 -12.87 17.30
N ARG A 455 4.71 -13.73 18.32
CA ARG A 455 3.84 -14.90 18.44
C ARG A 455 2.37 -14.51 18.70
N PRO A 456 1.41 -14.97 17.87
CA PRO A 456 0.00 -14.73 18.10
C PRO A 456 -0.50 -15.50 19.33
N GLN A 457 -1.15 -14.82 20.25
CA GLN A 457 -1.71 -15.41 21.48
C GLN A 457 -3.11 -15.99 21.22
N THR A 458 -3.15 -17.07 20.43
CA THR A 458 -4.41 -17.74 20.10
C THR A 458 -5.11 -18.28 21.36
N GLY A 459 -6.44 -18.17 21.42
CA GLY A 459 -7.24 -18.63 22.55
C GLY A 459 -7.32 -17.67 23.76
N HIS A 460 -6.51 -16.61 23.79
CA HIS A 460 -6.53 -15.60 24.86
C HIS A 460 -7.02 -14.25 24.30
N LYS A 461 -7.62 -13.40 25.14
CA LYS A 461 -8.11 -12.07 24.74
C LYS A 461 -7.73 -11.02 25.78
N GLY A 462 -7.47 -9.81 25.30
CA GLY A 462 -7.18 -8.65 26.14
C GLY A 462 -6.07 -8.95 27.15
N GLU A 463 -6.38 -8.74 28.41
CA GLU A 463 -5.46 -8.87 29.54
C GLU A 463 -4.79 -10.24 29.68
N ASP A 464 -5.50 -11.34 29.38
CA ASP A 464 -4.91 -12.68 29.47
C ASP A 464 -3.85 -12.91 28.40
N SER A 465 -4.05 -12.33 27.21
CA SER A 465 -3.07 -12.39 26.12
C SER A 465 -1.78 -11.65 26.50
N GLU A 466 -1.89 -10.48 27.12
CA GLU A 466 -0.72 -9.69 27.56
C GLU A 466 0.07 -10.42 28.64
N ARG A 467 -0.62 -11.06 29.59
CA ARG A 467 0.02 -11.85 30.65
C ARG A 467 0.78 -13.05 30.09
N VAL A 468 0.17 -13.81 29.16
CA VAL A 468 0.83 -14.98 28.56
C VAL A 468 2.07 -14.56 27.76
N ALA A 469 1.98 -13.49 26.98
CA ALA A 469 3.13 -12.96 26.23
C ALA A 469 4.28 -12.51 27.17
N MET A 470 3.96 -11.80 28.26
CA MET A 470 4.92 -11.45 29.30
C MET A 470 5.60 -12.71 29.87
N ASP A 471 4.80 -13.70 30.30
CA ASP A 471 5.33 -14.91 30.94
C ASP A 471 6.25 -15.69 29.99
N GLN A 472 5.90 -15.79 28.70
CA GLN A 472 6.73 -16.42 27.67
C GLN A 472 8.07 -15.72 27.47
N LEU A 473 8.07 -14.40 27.34
CA LEU A 473 9.30 -13.62 27.10
C LEU A 473 10.21 -13.59 28.32
N LEU A 474 9.66 -13.44 29.53
CA LEU A 474 10.44 -13.49 30.76
C LEU A 474 11.01 -14.89 30.99
N ALA A 475 10.24 -15.96 30.71
CA ALA A 475 10.76 -17.33 30.77
C ALA A 475 11.85 -17.58 29.72
N LEU A 476 11.71 -17.03 28.52
CA LEU A 476 12.73 -17.08 27.47
C LEU A 476 14.01 -16.35 27.90
N ALA A 477 13.89 -15.22 28.59
CA ALA A 477 15.05 -14.50 29.12
C ALA A 477 15.84 -15.32 30.17
N ASP A 478 15.18 -16.25 30.85
CA ASP A 478 15.81 -17.16 31.83
C ASP A 478 16.35 -18.45 31.17
N ASP A 479 16.19 -18.64 29.85
CA ASP A 479 16.79 -19.76 29.11
C ASP A 479 18.33 -19.72 29.23
N PRO A 480 19.00 -20.81 29.65
CA PRO A 480 20.45 -20.85 29.79
C PRO A 480 21.24 -20.47 28.53
N ALA A 481 20.67 -20.71 27.34
CA ALA A 481 21.29 -20.32 26.07
C ALA A 481 21.29 -18.79 25.91
N LEU A 482 20.15 -18.13 26.17
CA LEU A 482 20.04 -16.68 26.10
C LEU A 482 20.80 -15.99 27.23
N ALA A 483 20.93 -16.62 28.40
CA ALA A 483 21.66 -16.04 29.52
C ALA A 483 23.12 -15.69 29.21
N GLN A 484 23.71 -16.28 28.17
CA GLN A 484 25.06 -15.98 27.71
C GLN A 484 25.12 -14.81 26.71
N ASP A 485 23.99 -14.40 26.14
CA ASP A 485 23.88 -13.31 25.18
C ASP A 485 23.09 -12.14 25.79
N ALA A 486 23.84 -11.15 26.30
CA ALA A 486 23.28 -9.99 26.97
C ALA A 486 22.26 -9.24 26.09
N LEU A 487 22.50 -9.12 24.79
CA LEU A 487 21.60 -8.38 23.92
C LEU A 487 20.26 -9.09 23.77
N ALA A 488 20.27 -10.41 23.55
CA ALA A 488 19.04 -11.18 23.41
C ALA A 488 18.28 -11.26 24.75
N GLN A 489 18.97 -11.56 25.84
CA GLN A 489 18.37 -11.63 27.18
C GLN A 489 17.74 -10.30 27.59
N ASP A 490 18.47 -9.20 27.48
CA ASP A 490 17.96 -7.89 27.92
C ASP A 490 16.82 -7.39 27.03
N THR A 491 16.86 -7.72 25.74
CA THR A 491 15.71 -7.46 24.84
C THR A 491 14.48 -8.24 25.30
N ALA A 492 14.62 -9.54 25.61
CA ALA A 492 13.50 -10.36 26.10
C ALA A 492 12.93 -9.84 27.43
N LEU A 493 13.80 -9.42 28.38
CA LEU A 493 13.39 -8.78 29.64
C LEU A 493 12.62 -7.48 29.41
N LEU A 494 13.10 -6.61 28.51
CA LEU A 494 12.46 -5.33 28.23
C LEU A 494 11.11 -5.46 27.53
N ILE A 495 11.01 -6.35 26.53
CA ILE A 495 9.74 -6.58 25.80
C ILE A 495 8.75 -7.32 26.69
N GLY A 496 9.24 -8.26 27.52
CA GLY A 496 8.43 -8.96 28.51
C GLY A 496 7.92 -8.04 29.62
N ALA A 497 8.57 -6.90 29.88
CA ALA A 497 8.16 -5.95 30.91
C ALA A 497 7.07 -4.98 30.38
N PRO A 498 5.77 -5.14 30.75
CA PRO A 498 4.71 -4.26 30.26
C PRO A 498 4.92 -2.82 30.75
N ALA A 499 4.56 -1.84 29.92
CA ALA A 499 4.69 -0.41 30.25
C ALA A 499 3.90 -0.03 31.52
N ARG A 500 2.75 -0.67 31.75
CA ARG A 500 1.92 -0.50 32.96
C ARG A 500 1.84 -1.83 33.72
N ALA A 501 2.82 -2.07 34.58
CA ALA A 501 2.80 -3.24 35.46
C ALA A 501 1.64 -3.16 36.46
N ARG A 502 0.97 -4.29 36.71
CA ARG A 502 0.01 -4.43 37.79
C ARG A 502 0.74 -4.45 39.13
N SER A 503 0.04 -4.13 40.22
CA SER A 503 0.63 -4.22 41.57
C SER A 503 1.20 -5.61 41.87
N SER A 504 0.55 -6.69 41.40
CA SER A 504 1.04 -8.06 41.56
C SER A 504 2.27 -8.41 40.71
N GLN A 505 2.60 -7.58 39.72
CA GLN A 505 3.72 -7.77 38.80
C GLN A 505 4.86 -6.77 39.07
N ALA A 506 4.59 -5.70 39.82
CA ALA A 506 5.47 -4.54 39.97
C ALA A 506 6.89 -4.94 40.37
N GLU A 507 7.03 -5.80 41.37
CA GLU A 507 8.33 -6.30 41.84
C GLU A 507 9.09 -7.05 40.72
N ARG A 508 8.43 -8.01 40.06
CA ARG A 508 9.05 -8.79 38.96
C ARG A 508 9.50 -7.89 37.82
N ILE A 509 8.70 -6.88 37.47
CA ILE A 509 9.03 -5.94 36.40
C ILE A 509 10.18 -5.02 36.82
N GLN A 510 10.16 -4.53 38.07
CA GLN A 510 11.24 -3.72 38.59
C GLN A 510 12.57 -4.49 38.62
N VAL A 511 12.56 -5.76 39.05
CA VAL A 511 13.75 -6.63 39.01
C VAL A 511 14.28 -6.79 37.58
N ALA A 512 13.39 -7.05 36.60
CA ALA A 512 13.78 -7.14 35.19
C ALA A 512 14.42 -5.83 34.67
N LEU A 513 13.83 -4.68 35.00
CA LEU A 513 14.37 -3.37 34.59
C LEU A 513 15.71 -3.06 35.24
N ILE A 514 15.88 -3.34 36.54
CA ILE A 514 17.16 -3.14 37.23
C ILE A 514 18.25 -4.02 36.62
N ARG A 515 17.93 -5.28 36.34
CA ARG A 515 18.86 -6.22 35.69
C ARG A 515 19.38 -5.67 34.37
N VAL A 516 18.50 -5.18 33.51
CA VAL A 516 18.90 -4.58 32.22
C VAL A 516 19.67 -3.28 32.42
N ALA A 517 19.20 -2.37 33.28
CA ALA A 517 19.86 -1.08 33.51
C ALA A 517 21.32 -1.21 34.00
N GLN A 518 21.58 -2.28 34.76
CA GLN A 518 22.86 -2.55 35.41
C GLN A 518 23.71 -3.62 34.70
N ASP A 519 23.28 -4.14 33.55
CA ASP A 519 24.05 -5.17 32.83
C ASP A 519 25.35 -4.60 32.25
N GLN A 520 26.48 -4.95 32.87
CA GLN A 520 27.81 -4.51 32.46
C GLN A 520 28.33 -5.21 31.20
N ARG A 521 27.65 -6.25 30.71
CA ARG A 521 27.98 -6.91 29.44
C ARG A 521 27.60 -6.05 28.23
N LEU A 522 26.70 -5.08 28.42
CA LEU A 522 26.36 -4.06 27.43
C LEU A 522 27.11 -2.76 27.75
N ALA A 523 27.48 -2.01 26.70
CA ALA A 523 28.15 -0.72 26.83
C ALA A 523 27.34 0.24 27.73
N GLU A 524 28.02 1.16 28.44
CA GLU A 524 27.41 2.06 29.44
C GLU A 524 26.17 2.81 28.92
N HIS A 525 26.26 3.33 27.69
CA HIS A 525 25.18 4.06 27.01
C HIS A 525 24.48 3.21 25.95
N HIS A 526 24.43 1.89 26.13
CA HIS A 526 23.72 1.02 25.21
C HIS A 526 22.21 1.33 25.23
N PRO A 527 21.51 1.36 24.07
CA PRO A 527 20.09 1.75 24.00
C PRO A 527 19.16 0.98 24.94
N LEU A 528 19.38 -0.33 25.15
CA LEU A 528 18.57 -1.13 26.08
C LEU A 528 18.74 -0.69 27.54
N ARG A 529 19.98 -0.36 27.95
CA ARG A 529 20.26 0.13 29.31
C ARG A 529 19.60 1.48 29.53
N GLN A 530 19.75 2.40 28.57
CA GLN A 530 19.10 3.71 28.59
C GLN A 530 17.58 3.58 28.66
N PHE A 531 16.99 2.66 27.91
CA PHE A 531 15.55 2.38 27.95
C PHE A 531 15.10 1.90 29.34
N ALA A 532 15.82 0.96 29.95
CA ALA A 532 15.52 0.48 31.31
C ALA A 532 15.66 1.58 32.37
N GLN A 533 16.74 2.36 32.30
CA GLN A 533 17.00 3.50 33.19
C GLN A 533 15.90 4.56 33.10
N LEU A 534 15.44 4.90 31.88
CA LEU A 534 14.32 5.84 31.70
C LEU A 534 13.03 5.32 32.33
N ARG A 535 12.75 4.01 32.23
CA ARG A 535 11.58 3.41 32.89
C ARG A 535 11.70 3.45 34.41
N LEU A 536 12.89 3.18 34.96
CA LEU A 536 13.15 3.27 36.39
C LEU A 536 13.05 4.72 36.90
N ALA A 537 13.52 5.69 36.14
CA ALA A 537 13.37 7.12 36.44
C ALA A 537 11.89 7.52 36.52
N ASN A 538 11.08 7.08 35.54
CA ASN A 538 9.64 7.32 35.53
C ASN A 538 8.94 6.67 36.73
N GLU A 539 9.33 5.44 37.10
CA GLU A 539 8.78 4.75 38.28
C GLU A 539 9.12 5.47 39.58
N ALA A 540 10.39 5.87 39.77
CA ALA A 540 10.83 6.61 40.94
C ALA A 540 10.09 7.95 41.09
N ALA A 541 9.95 8.70 39.99
CA ALA A 541 9.20 9.95 39.98
C ALA A 541 7.72 9.74 40.32
N ARG A 542 7.10 8.66 39.83
CA ARG A 542 5.72 8.30 40.16
C ARG A 542 5.53 7.95 41.64
N SER A 543 6.55 7.40 42.29
CA SER A 543 6.55 7.18 43.75
C SER A 543 6.89 8.44 44.57
N GLY A 544 7.16 9.58 43.93
CA GLY A 544 7.55 10.83 44.59
C GLY A 544 9.03 10.95 44.92
N ASP A 545 9.85 9.97 44.54
CA ASP A 545 11.30 9.96 44.78
C ASP A 545 12.02 10.61 43.59
N LEU A 546 11.97 11.95 43.55
CA LEU A 546 12.54 12.75 42.46
C LEU A 546 14.07 12.69 42.44
N ASP A 547 14.73 12.50 43.59
CA ASP A 547 16.18 12.37 43.65
C ASP A 547 16.64 11.08 42.96
N LYS A 548 15.99 9.96 43.26
CA LYS A 548 16.26 8.69 42.58
C LYS A 548 15.88 8.73 41.10
N ALA A 549 14.81 9.44 40.74
CA ALA A 549 14.46 9.67 39.35
C ALA A 549 15.55 10.44 38.59
N GLY A 550 16.08 11.49 39.23
CA GLY A 550 17.22 12.28 38.72
C GLY A 550 18.48 11.44 38.55
N GLN A 551 18.79 10.57 39.50
CA GLN A 551 19.93 9.64 39.41
C GLN A 551 19.80 8.69 38.23
N TRP A 552 18.67 8.00 38.09
CA TRP A 552 18.43 7.11 36.95
C TRP A 552 18.49 7.86 35.62
N PHE A 553 17.90 9.05 35.54
CA PHE A 553 17.97 9.86 34.33
C PHE A 553 19.40 10.26 33.98
N ALA A 554 20.19 10.72 34.95
CA ALA A 554 21.58 11.12 34.74
C ALA A 554 22.43 9.95 34.21
N THR A 555 22.18 8.72 34.67
CA THR A 555 22.91 7.52 34.18
C THR A 555 22.64 7.18 32.71
N THR A 556 21.61 7.74 32.10
CA THR A 556 21.34 7.52 30.66
C THR A 556 22.38 8.20 29.78
N GLY A 557 22.95 9.32 30.22
CA GLY A 557 23.81 10.19 29.40
C GLY A 557 23.08 10.90 28.26
N LEU A 558 21.74 10.84 28.20
CA LEU A 558 20.95 11.44 27.14
C LEU A 558 20.53 12.88 27.49
N THR A 559 20.50 13.73 26.45
CA THR A 559 19.79 15.01 26.52
C THR A 559 18.28 14.79 26.51
N GLN A 560 17.51 15.85 26.81
CA GLN A 560 16.07 15.73 26.79
C GLN A 560 15.52 15.39 25.38
N GLU A 561 16.06 16.04 24.35
CA GLU A 561 15.65 15.87 22.97
C GLU A 561 15.92 14.44 22.49
N GLN A 562 17.09 13.89 22.84
CA GLN A 562 17.43 12.50 22.51
C GLN A 562 16.53 11.50 23.25
N CYS A 563 16.14 11.80 24.50
CA CYS A 563 15.18 10.98 25.23
C CYS A 563 13.80 10.92 24.56
N ALA A 564 13.37 12.00 23.90
CA ALA A 564 12.07 12.02 23.21
C ALA A 564 12.05 11.12 21.96
N LEU A 565 13.22 10.84 21.37
CA LEU A 565 13.38 9.98 20.20
C LEU A 565 13.67 8.51 20.56
N ILE A 566 14.32 8.26 21.70
CA ILE A 566 14.77 6.92 22.09
C ILE A 566 13.88 6.32 23.20
N GLY A 567 13.25 7.17 24.02
CA GLY A 567 12.54 6.75 25.22
C GLY A 567 11.28 5.92 24.94
N PRO A 568 10.89 5.05 25.90
CA PRO A 568 9.64 4.31 25.82
C PRO A 568 8.46 5.27 25.67
N ARG A 569 7.53 4.93 24.77
CA ARG A 569 6.23 5.58 24.71
C ARG A 569 5.51 5.43 26.07
N PRO A 570 5.12 6.52 26.75
CA PRO A 570 4.44 6.41 28.04
C PRO A 570 3.08 5.70 27.92
N ALA A 571 2.64 5.04 28.99
CA ALA A 571 1.37 4.29 28.96
C ALA A 571 0.17 5.24 28.97
N LEU A 572 -0.90 4.89 28.24
CA LEU A 572 -2.16 5.63 28.23
C LEU A 572 -2.84 5.58 29.61
N THR A 573 -3.27 6.73 30.13
CA THR A 573 -4.02 6.83 31.40
C THR A 573 -5.48 7.18 31.18
N ASN A 574 -5.78 8.05 30.21
CA ASN A 574 -7.13 8.41 29.81
C ASN A 574 -7.19 8.57 28.29
N SER A 575 -8.09 7.82 27.64
CA SER A 575 -8.26 7.86 26.19
C SER A 575 -9.08 9.06 25.69
N ASN A 576 -9.71 9.82 26.59
CA ASN A 576 -10.64 10.91 26.28
C ASN A 576 -11.73 10.52 25.26
N SER A 577 -12.04 9.23 25.16
CA SER A 577 -13.03 8.73 24.20
C SER A 577 -14.42 8.96 24.76
N ALA A 578 -15.21 9.80 24.10
CA ALA A 578 -16.56 10.14 24.53
C ALA A 578 -17.49 10.21 23.32
N PRO A 579 -18.79 9.84 23.45
CA PRO A 579 -19.75 9.92 22.35
C PRO A 579 -19.87 11.33 21.73
N SER A 580 -19.61 12.38 22.51
CA SER A 580 -19.60 13.78 22.05
C SER A 580 -18.53 14.09 21.00
N HIS A 581 -17.48 13.27 20.89
CA HIS A 581 -16.48 13.41 19.84
C HIS A 581 -16.94 12.84 18.50
N PHE A 582 -18.06 12.10 18.44
CA PHE A 582 -18.62 11.63 17.19
C PHE A 582 -19.28 12.81 16.45
N PRO A 583 -18.91 13.14 15.19
CA PRO A 583 -19.52 14.25 14.47
C PRO A 583 -21.03 14.04 14.32
N THR A 584 -21.84 15.02 14.70
CA THR A 584 -23.31 14.89 14.71
C THR A 584 -23.87 14.64 13.32
N GLU A 585 -23.31 15.29 12.31
CA GLU A 585 -23.66 15.08 10.91
C GLU A 585 -23.25 13.67 10.45
N ALA A 586 -22.09 13.16 10.87
CA ALA A 586 -21.67 11.80 10.54
C ALA A 586 -22.66 10.78 11.13
N LEU A 587 -23.08 10.99 12.38
CA LEU A 587 -24.08 10.15 13.03
C LEU A 587 -25.43 10.21 12.30
N ARG A 588 -25.89 11.41 11.92
CA ARG A 588 -27.15 11.64 11.20
C ARG A 588 -27.20 10.89 9.86
N TYR A 589 -26.09 10.90 9.11
CA TYR A 589 -25.99 10.23 7.81
C TYR A 589 -25.54 8.75 7.92
N GLY A 590 -25.17 8.29 9.11
CA GLY A 590 -24.76 6.91 9.35
C GLY A 590 -23.35 6.56 8.88
N PHE A 591 -22.43 7.54 8.86
CA PHE A 591 -21.04 7.31 8.47
C PHE A 591 -20.25 6.67 9.60
N GLU A 592 -19.57 5.58 9.25
CA GLU A 592 -18.55 4.94 10.08
C GLU A 592 -17.19 5.06 9.39
N GLY A 593 -16.12 4.93 10.17
CA GLY A 593 -14.79 5.08 9.62
C GLY A 593 -13.68 5.01 10.66
N TRP A 594 -12.52 5.51 10.27
CA TRP A 594 -11.35 5.51 11.12
C TRP A 594 -10.39 6.64 10.75
N ALA A 595 -9.56 7.01 11.71
CA ALA A 595 -8.51 8.01 11.53
C ALA A 595 -7.24 7.57 12.24
N ARG A 596 -6.08 7.92 11.68
CA ARG A 596 -4.77 7.84 12.32
C ARG A 596 -4.36 9.24 12.74
N THR A 597 -3.97 9.42 13.99
CA THR A 597 -3.53 10.71 14.52
C THR A 597 -2.11 10.61 15.03
N GLU A 598 -1.25 11.54 14.60
CA GLU A 598 0.10 11.76 15.09
C GLU A 598 0.10 12.88 16.15
N PHE A 599 0.90 12.74 17.20
CA PHE A 599 1.05 13.71 18.28
C PHE A 599 2.37 13.49 19.03
N ASP A 600 2.81 14.52 19.74
CA ASP A 600 3.87 14.44 20.73
C ASP A 600 3.26 14.21 22.12
N ILE A 601 3.98 13.52 22.99
CA ILE A 601 3.61 13.34 24.41
C ILE A 601 4.59 14.17 25.22
N GLN A 602 4.08 15.14 25.98
CA GLN A 602 4.87 16.00 26.87
C GLN A 602 5.24 15.27 28.17
N ALA A 603 6.20 15.81 28.93
CA ALA A 603 6.64 15.23 30.21
C ALA A 603 5.49 15.07 31.23
N ASP A 604 4.52 15.97 31.23
CA ASP A 604 3.34 15.92 32.10
C ASP A 604 2.26 14.93 31.60
N GLY A 605 2.50 14.26 30.47
CA GLY A 605 1.59 13.30 29.86
C GLY A 605 0.50 13.94 28.99
N HIS A 606 0.50 15.25 28.78
CA HIS A 606 -0.37 15.91 27.80
C HIS A 606 0.13 15.68 26.38
N THR A 607 -0.80 15.64 25.44
CA THR A 607 -0.48 15.59 24.01
C THR A 607 -0.22 17.00 23.47
N ALA A 608 0.66 17.11 22.49
CA ALA A 608 0.94 18.34 21.76
C ALA A 608 1.09 18.04 20.26
N GLN A 609 1.06 19.08 19.42
CA GLN A 609 1.25 18.98 17.97
C GLN A 609 0.34 17.92 17.29
N VAL A 610 -0.88 17.79 17.79
CA VAL A 610 -1.84 16.76 17.38
C VAL A 610 -2.31 17.03 15.94
N ARG A 611 -2.16 16.03 15.07
CA ARG A 611 -2.56 16.08 13.66
C ARG A 611 -3.14 14.73 13.21
N THR A 612 -4.25 14.76 12.49
CA THR A 612 -4.76 13.55 11.84
C THR A 612 -4.00 13.33 10.54
N VAL A 613 -3.25 12.22 10.47
CA VAL A 613 -2.39 11.88 9.32
C VAL A 613 -3.10 11.07 8.24
N ILE A 614 -4.14 10.32 8.61
CA ILE A 614 -4.98 9.58 7.66
C ILE A 614 -6.42 9.62 8.16
N ALA A 615 -7.40 9.81 7.27
CA ALA A 615 -8.82 9.70 7.60
C ALA A 615 -9.62 9.00 6.50
N TYR A 616 -10.51 8.10 6.93
CA TYR A 616 -11.53 7.46 6.11
C TYR A 616 -12.91 7.62 6.76
N PRO A 617 -13.94 8.10 6.03
CA PRO A 617 -13.85 8.75 4.71
C PRO A 617 -13.08 10.09 4.78
N PRO A 618 -12.61 10.64 3.64
CA PRO A 618 -11.87 11.90 3.61
C PRO A 618 -12.62 13.04 4.30
N PHE A 619 -11.94 13.83 5.14
CA PHE A 619 -12.44 15.02 5.83
C PHE A 619 -13.58 14.80 6.86
N VAL A 620 -14.12 13.60 7.02
CA VAL A 620 -15.27 13.35 7.92
C VAL A 620 -14.86 13.31 9.39
N PHE A 621 -13.76 12.61 9.69
CA PHE A 621 -13.33 12.33 11.07
C PHE A 621 -12.04 13.06 11.47
N THR A 622 -11.51 13.91 10.60
CA THR A 622 -10.22 14.60 10.77
C THR A 622 -10.21 15.51 12.00
N ASP A 623 -11.18 16.43 12.10
CA ASP A 623 -11.28 17.32 13.27
C ASP A 623 -11.62 16.53 14.54
N ALA A 624 -12.57 15.58 14.45
CA ALA A 624 -13.00 14.77 15.59
C ALA A 624 -11.86 13.94 16.20
N ALA A 625 -11.03 13.32 15.37
CA ALA A 625 -9.89 12.55 15.83
C ALA A 625 -8.84 13.46 16.49
N ARG A 626 -8.50 14.60 15.86
CA ARG A 626 -7.58 15.59 16.43
C ARG A 626 -8.07 16.09 17.79
N ASP A 627 -9.34 16.46 17.90
CA ASP A 627 -9.91 17.02 19.13
C ASP A 627 -9.92 15.96 20.24
N MET A 628 -10.23 14.70 19.91
CA MET A 628 -10.16 13.59 20.87
C MET A 628 -8.74 13.42 21.44
N PHE A 629 -7.71 13.40 20.57
CA PHE A 629 -6.33 13.24 21.02
C PHE A 629 -5.77 14.45 21.76
N THR A 630 -6.32 15.65 21.59
CA THR A 630 -5.94 16.83 22.37
C THR A 630 -6.26 16.66 23.88
N GLY A 631 -7.32 15.91 24.19
CA GLY A 631 -7.68 15.59 25.57
C GLY A 631 -7.11 14.28 26.12
N VAL A 632 -6.41 13.49 25.30
CA VAL A 632 -5.77 12.25 25.74
C VAL A 632 -4.73 12.54 26.83
N ARG A 633 -4.60 11.62 27.79
CA ARG A 633 -3.60 11.69 28.85
C ARG A 633 -2.78 10.41 28.88
N TYR A 634 -1.47 10.60 28.99
CA TYR A 634 -0.48 9.57 29.20
C TYR A 634 0.10 9.65 30.61
N GLN A 635 0.84 8.63 31.01
CA GLN A 635 1.64 8.68 32.23
C GLN A 635 2.71 9.77 32.10
N SER A 636 2.87 10.57 33.16
CA SER A 636 3.95 11.53 33.23
C SER A 636 5.30 10.82 33.15
N SER A 637 6.23 11.39 32.41
CA SER A 637 7.61 10.93 32.33
C SER A 637 8.52 11.90 33.06
N TYR A 638 9.50 11.37 33.79
CA TYR A 638 10.50 12.21 34.43
C TYR A 638 11.36 12.87 33.34
N ARG A 639 11.29 14.20 33.28
CA ARG A 639 12.10 15.04 32.40
C ARG A 639 12.51 16.29 33.19
N PRO A 640 13.80 16.48 33.49
CA PRO A 640 14.27 17.61 34.31
C PRO A 640 13.83 18.98 33.75
N GLU A 641 13.85 19.13 32.42
CA GLU A 641 13.57 20.38 31.71
C GLU A 641 12.14 20.44 31.12
N ARG A 642 11.27 19.46 31.41
CA ARG A 642 9.84 19.43 31.04
C ARG A 642 9.46 19.47 29.55
N GLY A 643 10.39 19.42 28.60
CA GLY A 643 10.09 19.14 27.18
C GLY A 643 9.44 17.75 26.88
N ALA A 644 9.43 17.35 25.60
CA ALA A 644 8.72 16.14 25.16
C ALA A 644 9.25 14.83 25.81
N ALA A 645 8.32 13.94 26.14
CA ALA A 645 8.58 12.58 26.58
C ALA A 645 8.73 11.61 25.39
N CYS A 646 7.93 11.79 24.34
CA CYS A 646 7.97 11.02 23.11
C CYS A 646 7.50 11.90 21.95
N SER A 647 8.21 11.87 20.82
CA SER A 647 7.88 12.65 19.63
C SER A 647 7.21 11.79 18.54
N ALA A 648 6.30 12.38 17.79
CA ALA A 648 5.66 11.77 16.62
C ALA A 648 5.05 10.37 16.88
N SER A 649 4.48 10.17 18.08
CA SER A 649 3.64 9.01 18.35
C SER A 649 2.41 9.04 17.44
N SER A 650 1.88 7.87 17.07
CA SER A 650 0.62 7.82 16.34
C SER A 650 -0.29 6.69 16.81
N ASP A 651 -1.59 6.93 16.77
CA ASP A 651 -2.62 5.96 17.13
C ASP A 651 -3.82 6.01 16.17
N PHE A 652 -4.56 4.90 16.13
CA PHE A 652 -5.80 4.77 15.37
C PHE A 652 -7.04 4.93 16.25
N VAL A 653 -8.06 5.55 15.67
CA VAL A 653 -9.39 5.71 16.25
C VAL A 653 -10.39 5.15 15.27
N ARG A 654 -11.35 4.40 15.80
CA ARG A 654 -12.46 3.84 15.03
C ARG A 654 -13.75 4.54 15.46
N PHE A 655 -14.48 5.04 14.48
CA PHE A 655 -15.79 5.66 14.64
C PHE A 655 -16.84 4.66 14.18
N VAL A 656 -17.61 4.13 15.12
CA VAL A 656 -18.56 3.03 14.92
C VAL A 656 -19.93 3.43 15.46
N ILE A 657 -20.99 3.08 14.73
CA ILE A 657 -22.39 3.28 15.10
C ILE A 657 -22.99 1.90 15.42
N PRO A 658 -23.25 1.59 16.71
CA PRO A 658 -23.88 0.33 17.08
C PRO A 658 -25.23 0.14 16.38
N GLY A 659 -25.39 -0.97 15.64
CA GLY A 659 -26.66 -1.29 14.97
C GLY A 659 -26.98 -0.39 13.77
N ASN A 660 -25.97 0.11 13.06
CA ASN A 660 -26.15 1.01 11.92
C ASN A 660 -27.15 0.48 10.87
N ILE A 661 -28.30 1.15 10.73
CA ILE A 661 -29.35 0.79 9.75
C ILE A 661 -29.17 1.51 8.40
N ASN A 662 -28.31 2.53 8.35
CA ASN A 662 -28.07 3.36 7.17
C ASN A 662 -27.00 2.73 6.28
N THR A 663 -27.29 1.61 5.63
CA THR A 663 -26.29 0.80 4.92
C THR A 663 -26.62 0.62 3.43
N VAL A 664 -25.59 0.35 2.62
CA VAL A 664 -25.71 0.09 1.18
C VAL A 664 -25.45 -1.38 0.88
N LYS A 665 -26.29 -1.99 0.04
CA LYS A 665 -26.15 -3.39 -0.40
C LYS A 665 -25.66 -3.46 -1.85
N VAL A 666 -24.66 -4.29 -2.10
CA VAL A 666 -24.21 -4.59 -3.47
C VAL A 666 -25.22 -5.51 -4.14
N ILE A 667 -25.82 -5.05 -5.25
CA ILE A 667 -26.69 -5.87 -6.09
C ILE A 667 -25.79 -6.61 -7.08
N LYS A 668 -25.68 -7.94 -6.96
CA LYS A 668 -24.99 -8.74 -7.97
C LYS A 668 -25.82 -8.75 -9.26
N PRO A 669 -25.20 -8.60 -10.46
CA PRO A 669 -25.91 -8.82 -11.71
C PRO A 669 -26.53 -10.21 -11.71
N LYS A 670 -27.76 -10.34 -12.20
CA LYS A 670 -28.32 -11.68 -12.49
C LYS A 670 -27.45 -12.29 -13.59
N SER A 671 -26.83 -13.43 -13.26
CA SER A 671 -26.06 -14.26 -14.20
C SER A 671 -26.92 -14.73 -15.37
#